data_AF-A0A9P8TWZ1-F1
#
_entry.id   AF-A0A9P8TWZ1-F1
#
_cell.length_a   1.000
_cell.length_b   1.000
_cell.length_c   1.000
_cell.angle_alpha   90.00
_cell.angle_beta   90.00
_cell.angle_gamma   90.00
#
_symmetry.space_group_name_H-M   'P 1'
#
loop_
_entity.id
_entity.type
_entity.pdbx_description
1 polymer ?
#
loop_
_entity_poly.entity_id
_entity_poly.type
_entity_poly.pdbx_seq_one_letter_code
_entity_poly.pdbx_strand_id
1 'polypeptide(L)'
;MAISLTPECLQWKSFDFFDVSQVALPDGETRHLFESSEIASVCAGSDSLFLGSSDGYVSIIGKGWKVSRKFQAHEARITHMCQVEGTSLLVTIAEDMSSEPILKAWALDRLVKKTNMPTCLSTLTVNNGRRQFPISAFAALDDLSQIAVGFANGAVTVIRGDLVHDLGTKQRIVYESEEPVTGVQLTAQESSTTLFISTTSRILQLALSRRGQGSPPKTIEDSGCAAGCMTVDPRTEDIVVARDDAIYTYRLDGRGPPRAYESPKRLVSIHSDYIAVAGPSSVSSSRDPEALRRRFGSATADGLFNAWTFVLLEANLRVVGHTETLISPVRFIFEVWGDLFTITEEGKIYRYHEKPLQQRLEMLYQRNMFPLAIELAQHSGMNNDQQSLIYRRFGDHLYQKADYDGAMNQYIRAIDATEPSQVIRKFLDTQRIHNLILYLEKLHHHGKATSDHTTLLLNCYAKLKDIKKLEEFIMAPGDLKFDLDTAITMCRQGGYYQQAAYLAKKHGETELVVDILIEDSKSYGEALDYIWHQDPTIAYPCMQKYARVLIEHCPKDATKLFVDYYTSNYRPRRTAVLPVGASGTGTSTSTGFTAGAASAVQNLTSLLVLPSYISPTSGTPGGARPNEAAVLAEEDDYPLPKYNPPPPRSAFSSFIDHPDEFITFLEACLEEEKLRTAHSTDLYTTLFEMYLHKSNEKKGSLHKEEWEAKAKKLIEGEHVPMESSNVLLLSHLSNFQDGTVLVKEQAGLLSDIFRSYTSARDTRGALKALRKYGPEEPQLYPAALSYLTSDPRVLEEAGPDELAAILAKIDRDGLMAPLQVVQTLVGQTGGGGVATMGMIKPYLRETITRERKEIVQNRHRISTLRTDTEKRRSELEDLGSKPAVFQATRCSDCSQGLDLPAVHFMCKHSFHQRCLRGGGEDDEIECPKCAGENQVIRKMREGQRERAGRHEIFKADLENSADRFATISEWFSRGVMDAQGSEQAA
;
A
#
# COMPACT_ATOMS: atom_id res chain seq x y z
N MET A 1 -15.32 -11.91 15.90
CA MET A 1 -16.25 -13.06 15.91
C MET A 1 -15.79 -14.03 16.98
N ALA A 2 -16.58 -14.20 18.04
CA ALA A 2 -16.35 -15.17 19.09
C ALA A 2 -16.46 -16.60 18.52
N ILE A 3 -15.32 -17.29 18.41
CA ILE A 3 -15.29 -18.71 18.07
C ILE A 3 -15.57 -19.49 19.36
N SER A 4 -16.71 -20.17 19.38
CA SER A 4 -17.11 -21.12 20.42
C SER A 4 -16.02 -22.17 20.66
N LEU A 5 -15.33 -22.08 21.79
CA LEU A 5 -14.32 -23.04 22.24
C LEU A 5 -14.98 -24.38 22.59
N THR A 6 -14.66 -25.43 21.84
CA THR A 6 -14.95 -26.82 22.18
C THR A 6 -14.11 -27.28 23.38
N PRO A 7 -14.55 -28.28 24.16
CA PRO A 7 -13.91 -28.67 25.43
C PRO A 7 -12.58 -29.42 25.30
N GLU A 8 -12.03 -29.61 24.10
CA GLU A 8 -10.70 -30.20 23.86
C GLU A 8 -9.54 -29.21 24.15
N CYS A 9 -9.83 -28.01 24.65
CA CYS A 9 -8.92 -26.86 24.68
C CYS A 9 -8.11 -26.68 25.99
N LEU A 10 -8.07 -27.68 26.86
CA LEU A 10 -7.46 -27.64 28.20
C LEU A 10 -6.10 -28.35 28.32
N GLN A 11 -5.60 -29.00 27.26
CA GLN A 11 -4.36 -29.76 27.30
C GLN A 11 -3.17 -28.96 26.74
N TRP A 12 -2.16 -28.74 27.58
CA TRP A 12 -0.89 -28.17 27.15
C TRP A 12 -0.17 -29.11 26.19
N LYS A 13 0.41 -28.56 25.12
CA LYS A 13 1.16 -29.33 24.11
C LYS A 13 2.66 -29.20 24.35
N SER A 14 3.37 -30.33 24.41
CA SER A 14 4.81 -30.34 24.73
C SER A 14 5.70 -30.50 23.51
N PHE A 15 6.76 -29.69 23.45
CA PHE A 15 7.84 -29.75 22.46
C PHE A 15 9.19 -29.54 23.16
N ASP A 16 10.26 -29.81 22.43
CA ASP A 16 11.64 -29.56 22.86
C ASP A 16 12.22 -28.41 22.04
N PHE A 17 11.75 -27.20 22.33
CA PHE A 17 12.20 -25.94 21.72
C PHE A 17 13.54 -25.44 22.26
N PHE A 18 14.10 -26.09 23.28
CA PHE A 18 15.39 -25.73 23.86
C PHE A 18 16.40 -26.84 23.64
N ASP A 19 17.63 -26.44 23.32
CA ASP A 19 18.80 -27.32 23.38
C ASP A 19 19.40 -27.24 24.78
N VAL A 20 19.39 -28.37 25.49
CA VAL A 20 19.93 -28.49 26.84
C VAL A 20 21.36 -28.97 26.79
N SER A 21 22.26 -28.22 27.44
CA SER A 21 23.65 -28.65 27.64
C SER A 21 24.09 -28.38 29.06
N GLN A 22 24.73 -29.37 29.69
CA GLN A 22 25.41 -29.15 30.96
C GLN A 22 26.68 -28.34 30.69
N VAL A 23 26.87 -27.24 31.43
CA VAL A 23 28.07 -26.40 31.26
C VAL A 23 29.27 -27.10 31.90
N ALA A 24 30.31 -27.37 31.11
CA ALA A 24 31.59 -27.81 31.62
C ALA A 24 32.38 -26.59 32.13
N LEU A 25 32.49 -26.45 33.45
CA LEU A 25 33.30 -25.39 34.07
C LEU A 25 34.79 -25.64 33.77
N PRO A 26 35.54 -24.69 33.17
CA PRO A 26 36.92 -24.94 32.74
C PRO A 26 37.95 -24.82 33.89
N ASP A 27 37.73 -23.92 34.86
CA ASP A 27 38.71 -23.61 35.90
C ASP A 27 38.40 -24.36 37.21
N GLY A 28 39.42 -24.89 37.89
CA GLY A 28 39.27 -25.62 39.17
C GLY A 28 38.66 -24.77 40.28
N GLU A 29 39.00 -23.47 40.35
CA GLU A 29 38.43 -22.52 41.30
C GLU A 29 36.92 -22.33 41.10
N THR A 30 36.48 -22.20 39.83
CA THR A 30 35.03 -22.12 39.53
C THR A 30 34.31 -23.40 39.93
N ARG A 31 34.85 -24.58 39.62
CA ARG A 31 34.25 -25.86 40.06
C ARG A 31 34.08 -25.90 41.56
N HIS A 32 35.11 -25.55 42.32
CA HIS A 32 35.06 -25.54 43.78
C HIS A 32 33.98 -24.58 44.32
N LEU A 33 33.80 -23.39 43.73
CA LEU A 33 32.76 -22.43 44.14
C LEU A 33 31.32 -22.94 43.93
N PHE A 34 31.07 -23.73 42.88
CA PHE A 34 29.74 -24.29 42.61
C PHE A 34 29.52 -25.60 43.38
N GLU A 35 30.54 -26.44 43.52
CA GLU A 35 30.48 -27.74 44.22
C GLU A 35 30.43 -27.60 45.74
N SER A 36 31.03 -26.55 46.34
CA SER A 36 31.01 -26.33 47.79
C SER A 36 29.68 -25.80 48.35
N SER A 37 28.71 -25.50 47.47
CA SER A 37 27.36 -25.02 47.84
C SER A 37 27.31 -23.70 48.63
N GLU A 38 28.43 -22.97 48.69
CA GLU A 38 28.64 -21.68 49.36
C GLU A 38 27.84 -20.51 48.73
N ILE A 39 27.24 -20.71 47.55
CA ILE A 39 26.52 -19.66 46.82
C ILE A 39 25.21 -19.32 47.53
N ALA A 40 25.21 -18.22 48.28
CA ALA A 40 24.07 -17.72 49.03
C ALA A 40 23.04 -17.01 48.13
N SER A 41 23.51 -16.26 47.13
CA SER A 41 22.67 -15.48 46.21
C SER A 41 23.29 -15.36 44.82
N VAL A 42 22.44 -15.24 43.80
CA VAL A 42 22.85 -15.11 42.39
C VAL A 42 22.13 -13.90 41.79
N CYS A 43 22.87 -13.08 41.05
CA CYS A 43 22.31 -11.96 40.30
C CYS A 43 22.83 -11.99 38.86
N ALA A 44 21.89 -12.01 37.91
CA ALA A 44 22.17 -11.77 36.51
C ALA A 44 22.59 -10.31 36.29
N GLY A 45 23.46 -10.10 35.30
CA GLY A 45 23.94 -8.79 34.93
C GLY A 45 24.00 -8.62 33.42
N SER A 46 24.21 -7.38 32.98
CA SER A 46 24.22 -7.03 31.55
C SER A 46 25.26 -7.80 30.72
N ASP A 47 26.46 -8.02 31.25
CA ASP A 47 27.51 -8.82 30.59
C ASP A 47 28.20 -9.84 31.52
N SER A 48 27.90 -9.82 32.83
CA SER A 48 28.56 -10.66 33.84
C SER A 48 27.55 -11.26 34.82
N LEU A 49 27.87 -12.44 35.36
CA LEU A 49 27.11 -13.11 36.41
C LEU A 49 27.75 -12.82 37.78
N PHE A 50 26.94 -12.44 38.77
CA PHE A 50 27.39 -12.15 40.13
C PHE A 50 26.95 -13.26 41.09
N LEU A 51 27.91 -13.81 41.83
CA LEU A 51 27.68 -14.81 42.86
C LEU A 51 28.06 -14.26 44.23
N GLY A 52 27.14 -14.31 45.18
CA GLY A 52 27.37 -13.97 46.57
C GLY A 52 27.62 -15.24 47.37
N SER A 53 28.78 -15.32 48.03
CA SER A 53 29.13 -16.42 48.94
C SER A 53 28.51 -16.21 50.34
N SER A 54 28.34 -17.30 51.08
CA SER A 54 28.06 -17.28 52.52
C SER A 54 29.07 -16.48 53.33
N ASP A 55 30.29 -16.31 52.82
CA ASP A 55 31.41 -15.71 53.53
C ASP A 55 31.59 -14.21 53.20
N GLY A 56 30.59 -13.59 52.56
CA GLY A 56 30.59 -12.15 52.28
C GLY A 56 31.37 -11.71 51.03
N TYR A 57 31.90 -12.66 50.26
CA TYR A 57 32.55 -12.41 48.97
C TYR A 57 31.56 -12.37 47.81
N VAL A 58 31.79 -11.44 46.88
CA VAL A 58 31.14 -11.39 45.56
C VAL A 58 32.15 -11.84 44.49
N SER A 59 31.80 -12.87 43.73
CA SER A 59 32.57 -13.32 42.56
C SER A 59 31.84 -12.91 41.27
N ILE A 60 32.55 -12.27 40.36
CA ILE A 60 32.07 -11.83 39.04
C ILE A 60 32.55 -12.83 37.99
N ILE A 61 31.64 -13.42 37.23
CA ILE A 61 31.91 -14.41 36.17
C ILE A 61 31.59 -13.81 34.79
N GLY A 62 32.53 -13.92 33.85
CA GLY A 62 32.32 -13.54 32.45
C GLY A 62 31.93 -14.73 31.55
N LYS A 63 31.61 -14.44 30.28
CA LYS A 63 31.11 -15.40 29.26
C LYS A 63 31.85 -16.73 29.14
N GLY A 64 33.15 -16.74 29.41
CA GLY A 64 33.97 -17.96 29.39
C GLY A 64 33.84 -18.86 30.63
N TRP A 65 32.87 -18.60 31.52
CA TRP A 65 32.73 -19.28 32.82
C TRP A 65 34.01 -19.24 33.67
N LYS A 66 34.73 -18.11 33.60
CA LYS A 66 35.93 -17.82 34.41
C LYS A 66 35.61 -16.70 35.40
N VAL A 67 36.15 -16.77 36.62
CA VAL A 67 36.06 -15.67 37.59
C VAL A 67 36.92 -14.52 37.08
N SER A 68 36.29 -13.40 36.73
CA SER A 68 37.01 -12.17 36.37
C SER A 68 37.58 -11.48 37.60
N ARG A 69 36.78 -11.36 38.67
CA ARG A 69 37.16 -10.73 39.94
C ARG A 69 36.41 -11.36 41.11
N LYS A 70 37.07 -11.44 42.26
CA LYS A 70 36.47 -11.80 43.56
C LYS A 70 36.80 -10.70 44.56
N PHE A 71 35.80 -10.14 45.23
CA PHE A 71 35.99 -9.08 46.21
C PHE A 71 35.13 -9.29 47.46
N GLN A 72 35.63 -8.89 48.63
CA GLN A 72 34.87 -8.94 49.88
C GLN A 72 33.92 -7.73 49.93
N ALA A 73 32.62 -7.96 49.85
CA ALA A 73 31.62 -6.90 49.94
C ALA A 73 31.14 -6.71 51.38
N HIS A 74 31.01 -7.81 52.14
CA HIS A 74 30.55 -7.81 53.52
C HIS A 74 31.35 -8.80 54.36
N GLU A 75 31.23 -8.69 55.69
CA GLU A 75 31.77 -9.67 56.65
C GLU A 75 30.76 -10.79 56.94
N ALA A 76 29.52 -10.63 56.49
CA ALA A 76 28.40 -11.54 56.72
C ALA A 76 27.81 -12.08 55.40
N ARG A 77 26.95 -13.09 55.50
CA ARG A 77 26.33 -13.78 54.35
C ARG A 77 25.51 -12.83 53.49
N ILE A 78 25.77 -12.84 52.18
CA ILE A 78 25.02 -12.04 51.20
C ILE A 78 23.72 -12.77 50.82
N THR A 79 22.57 -12.26 51.25
CA THR A 79 21.26 -12.89 51.03
C THR A 79 20.60 -12.46 49.73
N HIS A 80 20.73 -11.17 49.38
CA HIS A 80 20.18 -10.62 48.14
C HIS A 80 21.21 -9.73 47.44
N MET A 81 21.19 -9.77 46.11
CA MET A 81 21.96 -8.88 45.25
C MET A 81 21.10 -8.44 44.07
N CYS A 82 21.38 -7.25 43.56
CA CYS A 82 20.74 -6.69 42.39
C CYS A 82 21.74 -5.79 41.67
N GLN A 83 22.10 -6.14 40.44
CA GLN A 83 22.72 -5.19 39.53
C GLN A 83 21.61 -4.41 38.83
N VAL A 84 21.85 -3.13 38.61
CA VAL A 84 21.01 -2.29 37.74
C VAL A 84 21.38 -2.56 36.29
N GLU A 85 20.39 -2.88 35.46
CA GLU A 85 20.63 -3.15 34.04
C GLU A 85 21.17 -1.91 33.31
N GLY A 86 22.13 -2.12 32.40
CA GLY A 86 22.77 -1.03 31.65
C GLY A 86 23.75 -0.14 32.46
N THR A 87 23.92 -0.35 33.77
CA THR A 87 24.92 0.39 34.56
C THR A 87 25.91 -0.53 35.28
N SER A 88 26.99 0.07 35.78
CA SER A 88 28.01 -0.63 36.58
C SER A 88 27.68 -0.65 38.08
N LEU A 89 26.43 -0.41 38.48
CA LEU A 89 26.00 -0.36 39.87
C LEU A 89 25.50 -1.72 40.36
N LEU A 90 26.07 -2.21 41.46
CA LEU A 90 25.66 -3.44 42.14
C LEU A 90 25.23 -3.12 43.58
N VAL A 91 24.03 -3.50 43.95
CA VAL A 91 23.53 -3.45 45.33
C VAL A 91 23.65 -4.85 45.95
N THR A 92 24.23 -4.91 47.15
CA THR A 92 24.36 -6.15 47.93
C THR A 92 23.79 -5.96 49.33
N ILE A 93 23.01 -6.94 49.79
CA ILE A 93 22.50 -7.00 51.17
C ILE A 93 23.12 -8.19 51.87
N ALA A 94 23.72 -7.93 53.03
CA ALA A 94 24.19 -8.95 53.93
C ALA A 94 23.37 -8.98 55.22
N GLU A 95 23.17 -10.20 55.71
CA GLU A 95 22.54 -10.48 56.99
C GLU A 95 23.51 -11.26 57.86
N ASP A 96 23.70 -10.76 59.08
CA ASP A 96 24.11 -11.60 60.19
C ASP A 96 22.91 -11.67 61.14
N MET A 97 22.47 -12.88 61.52
CA MET A 97 21.26 -13.10 62.32
C MET A 97 21.29 -12.40 63.70
N SER A 98 22.45 -11.86 64.09
CA SER A 98 22.69 -11.09 65.30
C SER A 98 22.48 -9.57 65.16
N SER A 99 22.54 -9.01 63.94
CA SER A 99 22.60 -7.57 63.65
C SER A 99 21.51 -7.12 62.66
N GLU A 100 21.30 -5.81 62.53
CA GLU A 100 20.39 -5.28 61.50
C GLU A 100 21.03 -5.45 60.10
N PRO A 101 20.24 -5.83 59.06
CA PRO A 101 20.78 -6.10 57.73
C PRO A 101 21.42 -4.87 57.10
N ILE A 102 22.58 -5.07 56.46
CA ILE A 102 23.38 -4.00 55.87
C ILE A 102 23.27 -4.07 54.35
N LEU A 103 22.82 -2.97 53.76
CA LEU A 103 22.78 -2.73 52.32
C LEU A 103 24.00 -1.89 51.91
N LYS A 104 24.70 -2.30 50.86
CA LYS A 104 25.78 -1.51 50.23
C LYS A 104 25.55 -1.37 48.73
N ALA A 105 25.77 -0.17 48.20
CA ALA A 105 25.83 0.09 46.77
C ALA A 105 27.29 0.21 46.32
N TRP A 106 27.62 -0.44 45.20
CA TRP A 106 28.97 -0.55 44.67
C TRP A 106 29.01 -0.05 43.22
N ALA A 107 30.01 0.75 42.87
CA ALA A 107 30.35 1.03 41.47
C ALA A 107 31.45 0.08 41.01
N LEU A 108 31.18 -0.69 39.96
CA LEU A 108 32.11 -1.69 39.40
C LEU A 108 33.12 -1.10 38.41
N ASP A 109 32.80 0.06 37.82
CA ASP A 109 33.67 0.80 36.89
C ASP A 109 34.75 1.62 37.64
N ARG A 110 34.34 2.28 38.74
CA ARG A 110 35.27 2.99 39.61
C ARG A 110 36.01 1.98 40.50
N LEU A 111 37.30 1.80 40.23
CA LEU A 111 38.18 0.93 41.01
C LEU A 111 39.07 1.75 41.97
N VAL A 112 39.28 1.22 43.18
CA VAL A 112 40.24 1.79 44.12
C VAL A 112 41.66 1.52 43.62
N LYS A 113 42.40 2.58 43.28
CA LYS A 113 43.74 2.52 42.65
C LYS A 113 44.80 1.68 43.40
N LYS A 114 44.59 1.39 44.69
CA LYS A 114 45.52 0.59 45.52
C LYS A 114 45.19 -0.91 45.57
N THR A 115 43.95 -1.30 45.32
CA THR A 115 43.48 -2.68 45.56
C THR A 115 42.81 -3.30 44.33
N ASN A 116 42.54 -2.53 43.27
CA ASN A 116 41.72 -2.92 42.11
C ASN A 116 40.31 -3.46 42.47
N MET A 117 39.81 -3.06 43.64
CA MET A 117 38.49 -3.43 44.15
C MET A 117 37.44 -2.40 43.73
N PRO A 118 36.17 -2.80 43.49
CA PRO A 118 35.06 -1.87 43.27
C PRO A 118 34.90 -0.86 44.42
N THR A 119 34.56 0.38 44.11
CA THR A 119 34.29 1.39 45.15
C THR A 119 32.90 1.19 45.76
N CYS A 120 32.81 1.10 47.09
CA CYS A 120 31.55 1.24 47.82
C CYS A 120 31.12 2.71 47.76
N LEU A 121 29.94 3.00 47.21
CA LEU A 121 29.39 4.35 47.13
C LEU A 121 28.61 4.73 48.39
N SER A 122 27.81 3.81 48.92
CA SER A 122 26.97 4.04 50.10
C SER A 122 26.81 2.78 50.93
N THR A 123 26.70 2.94 52.25
CA THR A 123 26.43 1.86 53.22
C THR A 123 25.25 2.27 54.09
N LEU A 124 24.24 1.41 54.18
CA LEU A 124 22.96 1.70 54.84
C LEU A 124 22.52 0.52 55.70
N THR A 125 22.16 0.74 56.95
CA THR A 125 21.46 -0.24 57.80
C THR A 125 19.97 -0.19 57.51
N VAL A 126 19.31 -1.32 57.24
CA VAL A 126 17.87 -1.34 56.90
C VAL A 126 17.03 -1.52 58.17
N ASN A 127 16.17 -0.55 58.45
CA ASN A 127 15.38 -0.53 59.68
C ASN A 127 14.14 -1.44 59.60
N ASN A 128 14.02 -2.37 60.55
CA ASN A 128 12.84 -3.26 60.76
C ASN A 128 12.13 -2.97 62.09
N GLY A 129 12.01 -1.70 62.48
CA GLY A 129 11.33 -1.33 63.73
C GLY A 129 11.93 -1.97 65.00
N ARG A 130 13.26 -2.21 65.01
CA ARG A 130 14.03 -2.90 66.07
C ARG A 130 13.70 -4.39 66.27
N ARG A 131 13.08 -5.05 65.28
CA ARG A 131 12.80 -6.50 65.29
C ARG A 131 13.79 -7.23 64.38
N GLN A 132 14.44 -8.27 64.90
CA GLN A 132 15.40 -9.09 64.14
C GLN A 132 14.66 -10.23 63.43
N PHE A 133 14.41 -10.07 62.13
CA PHE A 133 13.81 -11.09 61.27
C PHE A 133 14.52 -11.09 59.91
N PRO A 134 14.69 -12.26 59.28
CA PRO A 134 15.36 -12.34 57.99
C PRO A 134 14.55 -11.63 56.91
N ILE A 135 15.26 -11.04 55.94
CA ILE A 135 14.70 -10.51 54.71
C ILE A 135 14.22 -11.70 53.88
N SER A 136 12.94 -11.65 53.51
CA SER A 136 12.27 -12.68 52.72
C SER A 136 12.09 -12.27 51.26
N ALA A 137 12.16 -10.98 50.96
CA ALA A 137 12.02 -10.43 49.62
C ALA A 137 12.75 -9.09 49.46
N PHE A 138 13.24 -8.86 48.24
CA PHE A 138 13.96 -7.66 47.88
C PHE A 138 13.57 -7.24 46.45
N ALA A 139 13.35 -5.93 46.25
CA ALA A 139 13.20 -5.32 44.94
C ALA A 139 13.82 -3.92 44.92
N ALA A 140 14.45 -3.57 43.80
CA ALA A 140 14.97 -2.23 43.55
C ALA A 140 14.40 -1.72 42.22
N LEU A 141 14.32 -0.40 42.09
CA LEU A 141 14.06 0.27 40.82
C LEU A 141 15.37 0.49 40.06
N ASP A 142 15.33 0.57 38.73
CA ASP A 142 16.52 0.78 37.90
C ASP A 142 17.28 2.07 38.25
N ASP A 143 16.59 3.15 38.61
CA ASP A 143 17.25 4.40 39.04
C ASP A 143 17.85 4.33 40.46
N LEU A 144 17.72 3.19 41.18
CA LEU A 144 17.99 3.01 42.62
C LEU A 144 17.29 4.03 43.56
N SER A 145 16.39 4.86 43.03
CA SER A 145 15.72 5.93 43.77
C SER A 145 14.81 5.40 44.89
N GLN A 146 14.30 4.17 44.71
CA GLN A 146 13.45 3.46 45.64
C GLN A 146 13.84 1.98 45.68
N ILE A 147 14.01 1.47 46.90
CA ILE A 147 14.31 0.07 47.20
C ILE A 147 13.26 -0.40 48.21
N ALA A 148 12.68 -1.58 48.00
CA ALA A 148 11.73 -2.19 48.90
C ALA A 148 12.30 -3.50 49.47
N VAL A 149 12.25 -3.62 50.80
CA VAL A 149 12.75 -4.76 51.56
C VAL A 149 11.58 -5.34 52.36
N GLY A 150 11.24 -6.60 52.09
CA GLY A 150 10.21 -7.36 52.80
C GLY A 150 10.83 -8.31 53.82
N PHE A 151 10.29 -8.30 55.04
CA PHE A 151 10.75 -9.12 56.15
C PHE A 151 9.81 -10.29 56.44
N ALA A 152 10.35 -11.37 56.98
CA ALA A 152 9.59 -12.55 57.39
C ALA A 152 8.59 -12.31 58.54
N ASN A 153 8.66 -11.15 59.22
CA ASN A 153 7.66 -10.74 60.22
C ASN A 153 6.44 -10.01 59.65
N GLY A 154 6.33 -9.89 58.32
CA GLY A 154 5.22 -9.19 57.67
C GLY A 154 5.46 -7.69 57.42
N ALA A 155 6.58 -7.12 57.84
CA ALA A 155 6.92 -5.72 57.59
C ALA A 155 7.52 -5.53 56.19
N VAL A 156 7.18 -4.40 55.54
CA VAL A 156 7.83 -3.94 54.30
C VAL A 156 8.36 -2.53 54.48
N THR A 157 9.68 -2.39 54.41
CA THR A 157 10.38 -1.11 54.49
C THR A 157 10.75 -0.64 53.09
N VAL A 158 10.31 0.57 52.74
CA VAL A 158 10.73 1.26 51.52
C VAL A 158 11.79 2.30 51.90
N ILE A 159 12.94 2.21 51.25
CA ILE A 159 14.05 3.14 51.31
C ILE A 159 13.90 4.05 50.09
N ARG A 160 13.91 5.37 50.30
CA ARG A 160 13.87 6.38 49.24
C ARG A 160 15.05 7.34 49.37
N GLY A 161 15.75 7.58 48.28
CA GLY A 161 16.88 8.52 48.25
C GLY A 161 17.80 8.21 47.08
N ASP A 162 18.82 9.06 46.91
CA ASP A 162 19.86 8.84 45.92
C ASP A 162 21.00 8.02 46.55
N LEU A 163 21.03 6.71 46.28
CA LEU A 163 22.08 5.81 46.74
C LEU A 163 23.39 5.93 45.94
N VAL A 164 23.39 6.64 44.81
CA VAL A 164 24.54 6.81 43.92
C VAL A 164 25.44 7.95 44.41
N HIS A 165 24.84 9.04 44.88
CA HIS A 165 25.56 10.23 45.35
C HIS A 165 25.57 10.40 46.89
N ASP A 166 25.00 9.45 47.64
CA ASP A 166 24.92 9.45 49.12
C ASP A 166 24.28 10.72 49.72
N LEU A 167 23.33 11.33 48.99
CA LEU A 167 22.66 12.59 49.36
C LEU A 167 21.62 12.45 50.50
N GLY A 168 21.70 11.37 51.27
CA GLY A 168 20.78 11.01 52.35
C GLY A 168 19.58 10.17 51.90
N THR A 169 19.22 9.18 52.72
CA THR A 169 18.12 8.25 52.47
C THR A 169 17.06 8.35 53.57
N LYS A 170 15.78 8.27 53.18
CA LYS A 170 14.64 8.20 54.10
C LYS A 170 14.08 6.78 54.05
N GLN A 171 13.99 6.15 55.21
CA GLN A 171 13.39 4.81 55.35
C GLN A 171 12.00 4.92 55.97
N ARG A 172 11.04 4.15 55.47
CA ARG A 172 9.69 4.06 56.04
C ARG A 172 9.13 2.65 55.93
N ILE A 173 8.62 2.13 57.04
CA ILE A 173 7.77 0.94 57.07
C ILE A 173 6.42 1.34 56.49
N VAL A 174 6.03 0.76 55.36
CA VAL A 174 4.83 1.13 54.61
C VAL A 174 3.71 0.09 54.77
N TYR A 175 4.07 -1.15 55.12
CA TYR A 175 3.14 -2.22 55.43
C TYR A 175 3.65 -3.03 56.62
N GLU A 176 2.75 -3.48 57.50
CA GLU A 176 3.01 -4.39 58.62
C GLU A 176 1.83 -5.37 58.72
N SER A 177 2.13 -6.64 58.95
CA SER A 177 1.22 -7.79 58.91
C SER A 177 1.70 -8.85 59.89
N GLU A 178 0.82 -9.75 60.33
CA GLU A 178 1.22 -10.93 61.12
C GLU A 178 1.75 -12.08 60.25
N GLU A 179 1.48 -12.04 58.94
CA GLU A 179 1.92 -13.04 57.96
C GLU A 179 3.25 -12.68 57.30
N PRO A 180 4.14 -13.67 57.03
CA PRO A 180 5.39 -13.42 56.34
C PRO A 180 5.16 -12.90 54.91
N VAL A 181 5.96 -11.90 54.54
CA VAL A 181 6.04 -11.43 53.16
C VAL A 181 6.76 -12.48 52.33
N THR A 182 6.17 -12.94 51.23
CA THR A 182 6.72 -13.98 50.36
C THR A 182 7.39 -13.42 49.10
N GLY A 183 7.16 -12.15 48.82
CA GLY A 183 7.66 -11.47 47.63
C GLY A 183 7.27 -9.99 47.67
N VAL A 184 8.11 -9.16 47.06
CA VAL A 184 7.91 -7.72 46.90
C VAL A 184 8.39 -7.35 45.51
N GLN A 185 7.62 -6.53 44.78
CA GLN A 185 7.98 -6.03 43.46
C GLN A 185 7.62 -4.53 43.35
N LEU A 186 8.48 -3.76 42.68
CA LEU A 186 8.30 -2.32 42.43
C LEU A 186 8.11 -2.11 40.93
N THR A 187 7.12 -1.30 40.55
CA THR A 187 6.88 -0.88 39.17
C THR A 187 6.79 0.64 39.12
N ALA A 188 7.58 1.29 38.25
CA ALA A 188 7.53 2.74 38.08
C ALA A 188 6.44 3.15 37.08
N GLN A 189 5.78 4.26 37.38
CA GLN A 189 4.96 5.00 36.42
C GLN A 189 5.41 6.46 36.43
N GLU A 190 5.15 7.21 35.36
CA GLU A 190 5.64 8.59 35.17
C GLU A 190 5.45 9.51 36.39
N SER A 191 4.39 9.33 37.19
CA SER A 191 4.09 10.16 38.37
C SER A 191 4.15 9.47 39.74
N SER A 192 4.07 8.14 39.80
CA SER A 192 4.06 7.36 41.05
C SER A 192 4.63 5.96 40.86
N THR A 193 5.34 5.44 41.85
CA THR A 193 5.72 4.01 41.88
C THR A 193 4.58 3.20 42.49
N THR A 194 4.39 1.96 42.05
CA THR A 194 3.47 1.02 42.68
C THR A 194 4.26 -0.13 43.26
N LEU A 195 3.97 -0.45 44.53
CA LEU A 195 4.56 -1.54 45.27
C LEU A 195 3.53 -2.66 45.36
N PHE A 196 3.91 -3.83 44.90
CA PHE A 196 3.13 -5.04 45.06
C PHE A 196 3.78 -5.94 46.10
N ILE A 197 2.96 -6.42 47.02
CA ILE A 197 3.37 -7.24 48.16
C ILE A 197 2.59 -8.55 48.07
N SER A 198 3.29 -9.67 48.07
CA SER A 198 2.67 -10.97 48.31
C SER A 198 2.97 -11.43 49.73
N THR A 199 1.94 -12.00 50.35
CA THR A 199 1.99 -12.74 51.61
C THR A 199 1.54 -14.17 51.33
N THR A 200 1.63 -15.04 52.34
CA THR A 200 1.13 -16.41 52.24
C THR A 200 -0.36 -16.51 51.91
N SER A 201 -1.19 -15.54 52.32
CA SER A 201 -2.64 -15.56 52.05
C SER A 201 -3.17 -14.45 51.14
N ARG A 202 -2.45 -13.35 50.89
CA ARG A 202 -2.96 -12.20 50.10
C ARG A 202 -1.95 -11.58 49.15
N ILE A 203 -2.46 -10.97 48.09
CA ILE A 203 -1.71 -10.06 47.20
C ILE A 203 -2.27 -8.65 47.36
N LEU A 204 -1.37 -7.70 47.61
CA LEU A 204 -1.66 -6.31 47.93
C LEU A 204 -0.95 -5.38 46.95
N GLN A 205 -1.60 -4.26 46.65
CA GLN A 205 -1.09 -3.18 45.82
C GLN A 205 -1.09 -1.87 46.61
N LEU A 206 -0.01 -1.10 46.45
CA LEU A 206 0.21 0.11 47.22
C LEU A 206 0.81 1.20 46.32
N ALA A 207 0.10 2.31 46.14
CA ALA A 207 0.64 3.44 45.39
C ALA A 207 1.56 4.29 46.28
N LEU A 208 2.80 4.43 45.84
CA LEU A 208 3.89 5.14 46.50
C LEU A 208 4.07 6.53 45.87
N SER A 209 3.35 7.54 46.39
CA SER A 209 3.48 8.93 45.91
C SER A 209 4.81 9.58 46.32
N ARG A 210 5.37 10.43 45.44
CA ARG A 210 6.57 11.25 45.71
C ARG A 210 6.38 12.19 46.91
N ARG A 211 5.16 12.67 47.19
CA ARG A 211 4.86 13.62 48.29
C ARG A 211 4.70 12.99 49.69
N GLY A 212 4.97 11.70 49.85
CA GLY A 212 5.06 11.07 51.19
C GLY A 212 3.74 10.62 51.83
N GLN A 213 2.59 10.84 51.19
CA GLN A 213 1.35 10.13 51.51
C GLN A 213 1.17 8.98 50.50
N GLY A 214 1.52 7.76 50.92
CA GLY A 214 1.09 6.55 50.20
C GLY A 214 -0.40 6.32 50.43
N SER A 215 -1.10 5.82 49.42
CA SER A 215 -2.47 5.33 49.60
C SER A 215 -2.50 4.16 50.60
N PRO A 216 -3.62 3.81 51.23
CA PRO A 216 -3.70 2.55 51.98
C PRO A 216 -3.51 1.33 51.05
N PRO A 217 -3.01 0.19 51.56
CA PRO A 217 -2.84 -1.02 50.78
C PRO A 217 -4.19 -1.55 50.29
N LYS A 218 -4.32 -1.69 48.97
CA LYS A 218 -5.50 -2.28 48.32
C LYS A 218 -5.26 -3.77 48.13
N THR A 219 -6.08 -4.61 48.74
CA THR A 219 -6.07 -6.06 48.46
C THR A 219 -6.60 -6.32 47.06
N ILE A 220 -5.78 -6.94 46.21
CA ILE A 220 -6.20 -7.40 44.88
C ILE A 220 -6.85 -8.78 44.99
N GLU A 221 -6.26 -9.68 45.78
CA GLU A 221 -6.75 -11.04 45.95
C GLU A 221 -6.46 -11.60 47.34
N ASP A 222 -7.44 -12.33 47.90
CA ASP A 222 -7.38 -13.07 49.17
C ASP A 222 -6.80 -14.49 48.99
N SER A 223 -5.83 -14.62 48.09
CA SER A 223 -5.05 -15.84 47.90
C SER A 223 -3.59 -15.44 47.66
N GLY A 224 -2.66 -16.05 48.40
CA GLY A 224 -1.25 -15.66 48.39
C GLY A 224 -0.40 -16.49 47.44
N CYS A 225 0.91 -16.52 47.69
CA CYS A 225 1.85 -17.39 46.99
C CYS A 225 2.96 -17.89 47.92
N ALA A 226 3.66 -18.94 47.51
CA ALA A 226 4.88 -19.37 48.18
C ALA A 226 6.06 -18.41 47.90
N ALA A 227 7.06 -18.43 48.77
CA ALA A 227 8.31 -17.69 48.52
C ALA A 227 8.98 -18.18 47.23
N GLY A 228 9.44 -17.24 46.40
CA GLY A 228 10.06 -17.53 45.08
C GLY A 228 9.08 -17.75 43.92
N CYS A 229 7.76 -17.69 44.15
CA CYS A 229 6.73 -17.90 43.12
C CYS A 229 6.14 -16.60 42.53
N MET A 230 6.79 -15.44 42.74
CA MET A 230 6.38 -14.15 42.19
C MET A 230 7.53 -13.46 41.46
N THR A 231 7.27 -12.99 40.24
CA THR A 231 8.23 -12.27 39.39
C THR A 231 7.50 -11.18 38.59
N VAL A 232 8.25 -10.24 38.00
CA VAL A 232 7.76 -9.26 37.03
C VAL A 232 8.18 -9.70 35.62
N ASP A 233 7.34 -9.45 34.62
CA ASP A 233 7.69 -9.53 33.20
C ASP A 233 8.44 -8.24 32.79
N PRO A 234 9.74 -8.31 32.41
CA PRO A 234 10.51 -7.12 32.05
C PRO A 234 9.94 -6.31 30.88
N ARG A 235 9.14 -6.92 29.99
CA ARG A 235 8.61 -6.26 28.79
C ARG A 235 7.23 -5.66 29.00
N THR A 236 6.36 -6.31 29.79
CA THR A 236 4.99 -5.83 30.02
C THR A 236 4.81 -5.13 31.35
N GLU A 237 5.80 -5.22 32.25
CA GLU A 237 5.73 -4.80 33.66
C GLU A 237 4.61 -5.50 34.47
N ASP A 238 3.94 -6.51 33.88
CA ASP A 238 2.91 -7.30 34.54
C ASP A 238 3.55 -8.22 35.59
N ILE A 239 2.92 -8.34 36.76
CA ILE A 239 3.39 -9.27 37.80
C ILE A 239 2.83 -10.65 37.57
N VAL A 240 3.72 -11.63 37.48
CA VAL A 240 3.40 -13.04 37.34
C VAL A 240 3.52 -13.71 38.70
N VAL A 241 2.42 -14.27 39.19
CA VAL A 241 2.38 -15.12 40.38
C VAL A 241 1.97 -16.51 39.96
N ALA A 242 2.77 -17.50 40.34
CA ALA A 242 2.49 -18.88 40.05
C ALA A 242 2.02 -19.60 41.31
N ARG A 243 0.93 -20.36 41.18
CA ARG A 243 0.37 -21.21 42.22
C ARG A 243 0.24 -22.63 41.70
N ASP A 244 -0.10 -23.56 42.58
CA ASP A 244 -0.18 -24.98 42.24
C ASP A 244 -1.27 -25.27 41.17
N ASP A 245 -2.32 -24.45 41.11
CA ASP A 245 -3.44 -24.55 40.16
C ASP A 245 -3.18 -23.82 38.82
N ALA A 246 -2.66 -22.60 38.88
CA ALA A 246 -2.54 -21.73 37.71
C ALA A 246 -1.44 -20.66 37.86
N ILE A 247 -1.09 -20.06 36.72
CA ILE A 247 -0.25 -18.87 36.64
C ILE A 247 -1.16 -17.65 36.44
N TYR A 248 -0.98 -16.66 37.28
CA TYR A 248 -1.79 -15.45 37.39
C TYR A 248 -0.96 -14.24 36.98
N THR A 249 -1.51 -13.39 36.11
CA THR A 249 -0.93 -12.08 35.78
C THR A 249 -1.72 -10.98 36.47
N TYR A 250 -1.03 -10.04 37.11
CA TYR A 250 -1.62 -8.88 37.75
C TYR A 250 -1.11 -7.62 37.08
N ARG A 251 -2.05 -6.80 36.60
CA ARG A 251 -1.80 -5.48 36.06
C ARG A 251 -2.15 -4.43 37.11
N LEU A 252 -1.77 -3.18 36.84
CA LEU A 252 -2.20 -2.02 37.63
C LEU A 252 -3.73 -1.93 37.79
N ASP A 253 -4.47 -2.36 36.77
CA ASP A 253 -5.94 -2.35 36.71
C ASP A 253 -6.63 -3.55 37.41
N GLY A 254 -5.85 -4.55 37.88
CA GLY A 254 -6.34 -5.74 38.55
C GLY A 254 -5.89 -7.06 37.89
N ARG A 255 -6.61 -8.15 38.19
CA ARG A 255 -6.22 -9.51 37.78
C ARG A 255 -6.52 -9.78 36.30
N GLY A 256 -5.50 -10.22 35.57
CA GLY A 256 -5.59 -10.73 34.21
C GLY A 256 -6.15 -12.16 34.12
N PRO A 257 -6.32 -12.69 32.89
CA PRO A 257 -6.89 -14.02 32.69
C PRO A 257 -5.96 -15.12 33.24
N PRO A 258 -6.43 -16.01 34.13
CA PRO A 258 -5.61 -17.07 34.69
C PRO A 258 -5.23 -18.10 33.62
N ARG A 259 -3.97 -18.53 33.64
CA ARG A 259 -3.41 -19.55 32.75
C ARG A 259 -3.29 -20.85 33.54
N ALA A 260 -4.28 -21.74 33.38
CA ALA A 260 -4.36 -22.98 34.13
C ALA A 260 -3.21 -23.94 33.77
N TYR A 261 -2.37 -24.29 34.74
CA TYR A 261 -1.29 -25.27 34.60
C TYR A 261 -1.06 -25.91 35.98
N GLU A 262 -1.70 -27.06 36.19
CA GLU A 262 -1.75 -27.73 37.49
C GLU A 262 -0.44 -28.50 37.74
N SER A 263 0.42 -27.94 38.59
CA SER A 263 1.67 -28.57 39.02
C SER A 263 2.14 -27.89 40.31
N PRO A 264 2.77 -28.60 41.25
CA PRO A 264 3.43 -27.95 42.39
C PRO A 264 4.49 -26.97 41.90
N LYS A 265 4.50 -25.74 42.43
CA LYS A 265 5.47 -24.69 42.03
C LYS A 265 6.24 -24.19 43.24
N ARG A 266 7.55 -23.96 43.07
CA ARG A 266 8.44 -23.42 44.11
C ARG A 266 9.20 -22.20 43.64
N LEU A 267 9.65 -22.20 42.39
CA LEU A 267 10.45 -21.12 41.83
C LEU A 267 9.94 -20.78 40.43
N VAL A 268 9.81 -19.49 40.14
CA VAL A 268 9.40 -18.97 38.84
C VAL A 268 10.30 -17.83 38.38
N SER A 269 10.68 -17.88 37.11
CA SER A 269 11.31 -16.77 36.40
C SER A 269 10.69 -16.62 35.01
N ILE A 270 10.93 -15.50 34.36
CA ILE A 270 10.53 -15.25 32.98
C ILE A 270 11.81 -15.19 32.14
N HIS A 271 11.75 -15.81 30.96
CA HIS A 271 12.79 -15.75 29.94
C HIS A 271 12.15 -15.39 28.61
N SER A 272 12.35 -14.15 28.15
CA SER A 272 11.68 -13.60 26.96
C SER A 272 10.14 -13.82 26.98
N ASP A 273 9.62 -14.76 26.18
CA ASP A 273 8.19 -15.12 26.11
C ASP A 273 7.79 -16.34 26.98
N TYR A 274 8.77 -17.01 27.58
CA TYR A 274 8.58 -18.24 28.36
C TYR A 274 8.58 -17.98 29.86
N ILE A 275 7.64 -18.61 30.56
CA ILE A 275 7.61 -18.69 32.02
C ILE A 275 8.31 -19.98 32.42
N ALA A 276 9.49 -19.86 33.01
CA ALA A 276 10.21 -20.96 33.63
C ALA A 276 9.58 -21.27 35.00
N VAL A 277 9.23 -22.52 35.23
CA VAL A 277 8.66 -23.01 36.48
C VAL A 277 9.47 -24.21 36.94
N ALA A 278 9.96 -24.15 38.18
CA ALA A 278 10.57 -25.28 38.87
C ALA A 278 9.77 -25.64 40.12
N GLY A 279 9.62 -26.94 40.37
CA GLY A 279 8.97 -27.49 41.55
C GLY A 279 9.24 -28.98 41.72
N PRO A 280 8.94 -29.56 42.89
CA PRO A 280 9.09 -31.00 43.12
C PRO A 280 8.17 -31.78 42.18
N SER A 281 8.62 -32.92 41.65
CA SER A 281 7.86 -33.65 40.65
C SER A 281 6.57 -34.27 41.21
N SER A 282 5.44 -34.05 40.55
CA SER A 282 4.11 -34.55 40.96
C SER A 282 3.86 -36.03 40.59
N VAL A 283 4.88 -36.89 40.58
CA VAL A 283 4.71 -38.35 40.32
C VAL A 283 3.92 -39.05 41.44
N SER A 284 3.69 -38.38 42.57
CA SER A 284 3.21 -38.97 43.83
C SER A 284 1.70 -38.97 44.08
N SER A 285 0.84 -38.44 43.19
CA SER A 285 -0.61 -38.37 43.46
C SER A 285 -1.42 -39.63 43.10
N SER A 286 -0.85 -40.65 42.46
CA SER A 286 -1.64 -41.80 41.95
C SER A 286 -1.00 -43.20 41.99
N ARG A 287 0.21 -43.37 42.54
CA ARG A 287 0.86 -44.69 42.66
C ARG A 287 1.53 -44.89 44.01
N ASP A 288 1.17 -45.97 44.69
CA ASP A 288 1.73 -46.38 46.00
C ASP A 288 3.25 -46.20 46.08
N PRO A 289 3.78 -45.37 47.00
CA PRO A 289 5.22 -45.15 47.12
C PRO A 289 6.01 -46.44 47.41
N GLU A 290 5.38 -47.41 48.07
CA GLU A 290 5.90 -48.76 48.33
C GLU A 290 6.14 -49.59 47.04
N ALA A 291 5.41 -49.31 45.95
CA ALA A 291 5.55 -50.03 44.70
C ALA A 291 6.77 -49.54 43.89
N LEU A 292 7.08 -48.24 43.97
CA LEU A 292 8.26 -47.65 43.32
C LEU A 292 9.55 -48.08 44.02
N ARG A 293 9.60 -48.03 45.36
CA ARG A 293 10.72 -48.53 46.17
C ARG A 293 11.02 -50.02 45.94
N ARG A 294 9.98 -50.85 45.76
CA ARG A 294 10.13 -52.28 45.42
C ARG A 294 10.63 -52.54 43.99
N ARG A 295 10.43 -51.61 43.04
CA ARG A 295 10.83 -51.78 41.62
C ARG A 295 12.23 -51.28 41.29
N PHE A 296 12.68 -50.18 41.91
CA PHE A 296 13.94 -49.54 41.56
C PHE A 296 15.01 -49.60 42.66
N GLY A 297 14.64 -49.99 43.89
CA GLY A 297 15.50 -49.94 45.09
C GLY A 297 15.29 -48.65 45.88
N SER A 298 15.67 -48.62 47.17
CA SER A 298 15.40 -47.47 48.04
C SER A 298 16.07 -46.18 47.55
N ALA A 299 17.37 -46.24 47.23
CA ALA A 299 18.15 -45.03 46.93
C ALA A 299 17.72 -44.32 45.64
N THR A 300 17.41 -45.06 44.58
CA THR A 300 16.92 -44.50 43.31
C THR A 300 15.46 -44.03 43.44
N ALA A 301 14.64 -44.71 44.22
CA ALA A 301 13.28 -44.26 44.52
C ALA A 301 13.29 -42.96 45.33
N ASP A 302 14.14 -42.85 46.36
CA ASP A 302 14.27 -41.63 47.17
C ASP A 302 14.82 -40.46 46.34
N GLY A 303 15.74 -40.70 45.39
CA GLY A 303 16.15 -39.71 44.38
C GLY A 303 15.03 -39.29 43.43
N LEU A 304 14.11 -40.20 43.06
CA LEU A 304 12.92 -39.89 42.25
C LEU A 304 11.83 -39.15 43.04
N PHE A 305 11.73 -39.36 44.36
CA PHE A 305 10.82 -38.59 45.23
C PHE A 305 11.31 -37.16 45.48
N ASN A 306 12.62 -36.95 45.51
CA ASN A 306 13.25 -35.64 45.62
C ASN A 306 13.51 -34.96 44.26
N ALA A 307 13.10 -35.60 43.15
CA ALA A 307 13.30 -35.07 41.81
C ALA A 307 12.47 -33.79 41.60
N TRP A 308 13.06 -32.81 40.92
CA TRP A 308 12.40 -31.59 40.51
C TRP A 308 12.02 -31.65 39.04
N THR A 309 10.85 -31.12 38.70
CA THR A 309 10.47 -30.84 37.32
C THR A 309 10.76 -29.39 37.02
N PHE A 310 11.61 -29.17 36.01
CA PHE A 310 11.84 -27.88 35.39
C PHE A 310 11.04 -27.83 34.09
N VAL A 311 10.27 -26.76 33.90
CA VAL A 311 9.35 -26.62 32.77
C VAL A 311 9.40 -25.20 32.23
N LEU A 312 9.55 -25.08 30.91
CA LEU A 312 9.44 -23.80 30.19
C LEU A 312 8.07 -23.74 29.51
N LEU A 313 7.27 -22.74 29.88
CA LEU A 313 5.89 -22.57 29.44
C LEU A 313 5.74 -21.31 28.59
N GLU A 314 5.43 -21.46 27.31
CA GLU A 314 4.98 -20.35 26.48
C GLU A 314 3.48 -20.14 26.71
N ALA A 315 3.20 -19.22 27.63
CA ALA A 315 1.92 -19.13 28.29
C ALA A 315 0.81 -18.55 27.40
N ASN A 316 1.19 -17.78 26.38
CA ASN A 316 0.27 -17.22 25.39
C ASN A 316 -0.18 -18.27 24.37
N LEU A 317 0.74 -19.13 23.91
CA LEU A 317 0.45 -20.22 22.97
C LEU A 317 -0.06 -21.51 23.64
N ARG A 318 -0.07 -21.58 24.98
CA ARG A 318 -0.38 -22.80 25.77
C ARG A 318 0.52 -23.98 25.42
N VAL A 319 1.80 -23.67 25.18
CA VAL A 319 2.83 -24.62 24.78
C VAL A 319 3.81 -24.85 25.93
N VAL A 320 4.19 -26.10 26.15
CA VAL A 320 5.34 -26.46 26.97
C VAL A 320 6.54 -26.53 26.04
N GLY A 321 7.40 -25.51 26.09
CA GLY A 321 8.58 -25.38 25.24
C GLY A 321 9.74 -26.30 25.64
N HIS A 322 9.76 -26.75 26.90
CA HIS A 322 10.65 -27.82 27.37
C HIS A 322 10.17 -28.41 28.71
N THR A 323 10.47 -29.67 28.98
CA THR A 323 10.25 -30.31 30.30
C THR A 323 11.40 -31.25 30.63
N GLU A 324 12.05 -31.03 31.77
CA GLU A 324 13.14 -31.86 32.28
C GLU A 324 12.85 -32.30 33.72
N THR A 325 13.15 -33.57 34.03
CA THR A 325 13.14 -34.11 35.38
C THR A 325 14.57 -34.15 35.92
N LEU A 326 14.91 -33.20 36.78
CA LEU A 326 16.21 -33.11 37.45
C LEU A 326 16.19 -33.94 38.74
N ILE A 327 17.27 -34.67 39.01
CA ILE A 327 17.37 -35.54 40.20
C ILE A 327 17.57 -34.71 41.48
N SER A 328 18.31 -33.60 41.37
CA SER A 328 18.61 -32.69 42.46
C SER A 328 17.77 -31.41 42.39
N PRO A 329 17.49 -30.74 43.54
CA PRO A 329 16.67 -29.53 43.57
C PRO A 329 17.29 -28.38 42.79
N VAL A 330 16.45 -27.57 42.15
CA VAL A 330 16.87 -26.30 41.52
C VAL A 330 16.90 -25.22 42.59
N ARG A 331 18.07 -24.62 42.82
CA ARG A 331 18.27 -23.55 43.81
C ARG A 331 18.07 -22.16 43.21
N PHE A 332 18.56 -21.95 41.99
CA PHE A 332 18.47 -20.66 41.29
C PHE A 332 18.16 -20.86 39.81
N ILE A 333 17.35 -19.95 39.25
CA ILE A 333 17.14 -19.77 37.82
C ILE A 333 17.49 -18.32 37.48
N PHE A 334 18.26 -18.10 36.42
CA PHE A 334 18.62 -16.76 35.96
C PHE A 334 18.89 -16.75 34.45
N GLU A 335 18.66 -15.61 33.82
CA GLU A 335 18.94 -15.35 32.41
C GLU A 335 20.21 -14.51 32.28
N VAL A 336 21.20 -14.99 31.52
CA VAL A 336 22.43 -14.23 31.23
C VAL A 336 22.89 -14.57 29.81
N TRP A 337 23.47 -13.60 29.08
CA TRP A 337 23.99 -13.76 27.72
C TRP A 337 22.99 -14.28 26.66
N GLY A 338 21.67 -14.09 26.91
CA GLY A 338 20.59 -14.54 26.02
C GLY A 338 20.14 -15.99 26.25
N ASP A 339 20.77 -16.71 27.18
CA ASP A 339 20.43 -18.08 27.54
C ASP A 339 19.86 -18.15 28.96
N LEU A 340 19.00 -19.15 29.21
CA LEU A 340 18.51 -19.45 30.55
C LEU A 340 19.42 -20.49 31.23
N PHE A 341 19.74 -20.28 32.50
CA PHE A 341 20.54 -21.20 33.30
C PHE A 341 19.82 -21.63 34.57
N THR A 342 20.01 -22.89 34.96
CA THR A 342 19.56 -23.43 36.25
C THR A 342 20.73 -24.00 37.03
N ILE A 343 20.87 -23.61 38.30
CA ILE A 343 21.84 -24.20 39.24
C ILE A 343 21.10 -25.15 40.18
N THR A 344 21.62 -26.37 40.30
CA THR A 344 21.14 -27.38 41.25
C THR A 344 21.90 -27.32 42.58
N GLU A 345 21.35 -27.92 43.65
CA GLU A 345 22.07 -28.04 44.94
C GLU A 345 23.40 -28.80 44.86
N GLU A 346 23.55 -29.70 43.87
CA GLU A 346 24.81 -30.42 43.58
C GLU A 346 25.84 -29.56 42.83
N GLY A 347 25.57 -28.27 42.60
CA GLY A 347 26.46 -27.36 41.87
C GLY A 347 26.45 -27.52 40.34
N LYS A 348 25.69 -28.48 39.80
CA LYS A 348 25.56 -28.65 38.34
C LYS A 348 24.74 -27.52 37.73
N ILE A 349 25.24 -27.02 36.60
CA ILE A 349 24.67 -25.92 35.82
C ILE A 349 24.17 -26.46 34.48
N TYR A 350 22.90 -26.21 34.20
CA TYR A 350 22.27 -26.54 32.92
C TYR A 350 21.98 -25.26 32.15
N ARG A 351 22.38 -25.24 30.88
CA ARG A 351 22.13 -24.18 29.92
C ARG A 351 20.99 -24.60 29.01
N TYR A 352 19.99 -23.75 28.87
CA TYR A 352 18.85 -23.89 27.96
C TYR A 352 18.96 -22.80 26.90
N HIS A 353 19.38 -23.18 25.71
CA HIS A 353 19.46 -22.29 24.55
C HIS A 353 18.18 -22.44 23.71
N GLU A 354 17.50 -21.34 23.39
CA GLU A 354 16.30 -21.39 22.54
C GLU A 354 16.68 -21.78 21.10
N LYS A 355 16.02 -22.79 20.54
CA LYS A 355 16.20 -23.17 19.13
C LYS A 355 15.71 -22.07 18.19
N PRO A 356 16.41 -21.82 17.07
CA PRO A 356 15.97 -20.85 16.09
C PRO A 356 14.58 -21.18 15.55
N LEU A 357 13.84 -20.12 15.25
CA LEU A 357 12.43 -20.16 14.84
C LEU A 357 12.13 -21.18 13.72
N GLN A 358 13.04 -21.31 12.74
CA GLN A 358 12.88 -22.26 11.63
C GLN A 358 12.89 -23.73 12.09
N GLN A 359 13.72 -24.08 13.08
CA GLN A 359 13.74 -25.44 13.64
C GLN A 359 12.48 -25.71 14.46
N ARG A 360 12.01 -24.74 15.26
CA ARG A 360 10.75 -24.85 16.02
C ARG A 360 9.56 -25.06 15.07
N LEU A 361 9.49 -24.32 13.96
CA LEU A 361 8.49 -24.51 12.91
C LEU A 361 8.59 -25.91 12.25
N GLU A 362 9.80 -26.39 11.95
CA GLU A 362 9.99 -27.73 11.38
C GLU A 362 9.52 -28.84 12.34
N MET A 363 9.77 -28.71 13.65
CA MET A 363 9.21 -29.61 14.67
C MET A 363 7.68 -29.60 14.71
N LEU A 364 7.06 -28.43 14.49
CA LEU A 364 5.59 -28.28 14.41
C LEU A 364 5.02 -28.93 13.13
N TYR A 365 5.73 -28.82 12.01
CA TYR A 365 5.34 -29.47 10.74
C TYR A 365 5.41 -30.99 10.82
N GLN A 366 6.46 -31.55 11.43
CA GLN A 366 6.59 -33.00 11.62
C GLN A 366 5.42 -33.60 12.42
N ARG A 367 4.84 -32.82 13.35
CA ARG A 367 3.65 -33.20 14.13
C ARG A 367 2.32 -32.74 13.52
N ASN A 368 2.34 -32.17 12.31
CA ASN A 368 1.19 -31.66 11.57
C ASN A 368 0.36 -30.58 12.31
N MET A 369 0.98 -29.81 13.21
CA MET A 369 0.30 -28.79 14.02
C MET A 369 0.45 -27.38 13.45
N PHE A 370 -0.07 -27.22 12.24
CA PHE A 370 0.00 -25.96 11.49
C PHE A 370 -0.72 -24.76 12.13
N PRO A 371 -1.91 -24.89 12.79
CA PRO A 371 -2.52 -23.74 13.46
C PRO A 371 -1.61 -23.13 14.52
N LEU A 372 -0.94 -23.98 15.30
CA LEU A 372 0.03 -23.54 16.31
C LEU A 372 1.28 -22.93 15.68
N ALA A 373 1.75 -23.45 14.54
CA ALA A 373 2.84 -22.85 13.77
C ALA A 373 2.51 -21.45 13.24
N ILE A 374 1.24 -21.19 12.89
CA ILE A 374 0.76 -19.87 12.46
C ILE A 374 0.73 -18.91 13.64
N GLU A 375 0.18 -19.32 14.79
CA GLU A 375 0.16 -18.49 16.01
C GLU A 375 1.59 -18.14 16.45
N LEU A 376 2.49 -19.13 16.48
CA LEU A 376 3.91 -18.92 16.80
C LEU A 376 4.58 -17.93 15.84
N ALA A 377 4.35 -18.06 14.53
CA ALA A 377 4.86 -17.12 13.52
C ALA A 377 4.30 -15.68 13.65
N GLN A 378 3.05 -15.54 14.09
CA GLN A 378 2.43 -14.24 14.34
C GLN A 378 2.99 -13.59 15.61
N HIS A 379 3.19 -14.36 16.68
CA HIS A 379 3.79 -13.87 17.93
C HIS A 379 5.25 -13.45 17.76
N SER A 380 6.04 -14.18 16.95
CA SER A 380 7.43 -13.82 16.64
C SER A 380 7.57 -12.75 15.54
N GLY A 381 6.46 -12.16 15.06
CA GLY A 381 6.49 -11.05 14.10
C GLY A 381 7.02 -11.40 12.70
N MET A 382 6.91 -12.65 12.24
CA MET A 382 7.45 -13.06 10.93
C MET A 382 6.85 -12.25 9.77
N ASN A 383 7.66 -11.97 8.75
CA ASN A 383 7.22 -11.35 7.50
C ASN A 383 6.07 -12.13 6.85
N ASN A 384 5.14 -11.40 6.21
CA ASN A 384 3.97 -11.98 5.55
C ASN A 384 4.33 -13.05 4.48
N ASP A 385 5.46 -12.89 3.78
CA ASP A 385 5.95 -13.89 2.81
C ASP A 385 6.29 -15.23 3.48
N GLN A 386 6.94 -15.17 4.64
CA GLN A 386 7.28 -16.37 5.41
C GLN A 386 6.02 -17.00 6.02
N GLN A 387 5.06 -16.18 6.51
CA GLN A 387 3.75 -16.68 6.96
C GLN A 387 2.98 -17.37 5.82
N SER A 388 3.01 -16.80 4.60
CA SER A 388 2.39 -17.38 3.41
C SER A 388 2.95 -18.77 3.06
N LEU A 389 4.25 -19.01 3.29
CA LEU A 389 4.84 -20.35 3.14
C LEU A 389 4.26 -21.37 4.13
N ILE A 390 3.94 -20.95 5.36
CA ILE A 390 3.28 -21.78 6.39
C ILE A 390 1.87 -22.14 5.92
N TYR A 391 1.09 -21.15 5.49
CA TYR A 391 -0.25 -21.35 4.95
C TYR A 391 -0.26 -22.28 3.73
N ARG A 392 0.75 -22.21 2.84
CA ARG A 392 0.92 -23.15 1.71
C ARG A 392 1.12 -24.59 2.19
N ARG A 393 2.07 -24.82 3.12
CA ARG A 393 2.34 -26.16 3.67
C ARG A 393 1.10 -26.72 4.40
N PHE A 394 0.36 -25.86 5.09
CA PHE A 394 -0.89 -26.25 5.73
C PHE A 394 -1.97 -26.63 4.71
N GLY A 395 -2.12 -25.85 3.63
CA GLY A 395 -3.00 -26.17 2.50
C GLY A 395 -2.66 -27.51 1.86
N ASP A 396 -1.38 -27.79 1.61
CA ASP A 396 -0.92 -29.08 1.06
C ASP A 396 -1.28 -30.27 1.96
N HIS A 397 -1.12 -30.13 3.28
CA HIS A 397 -1.49 -31.17 4.25
C HIS A 397 -3.02 -31.36 4.35
N LEU A 398 -3.82 -30.29 4.30
CA LEU A 398 -5.29 -30.40 4.23
C LEU A 398 -5.76 -31.05 2.92
N TYR A 399 -5.10 -30.73 1.81
CA TYR A 399 -5.36 -31.35 0.50
C TYR A 399 -5.11 -32.86 0.52
N GLN A 400 -4.03 -33.32 1.18
CA GLN A 400 -3.75 -34.75 1.40
C GLN A 400 -4.80 -35.42 2.30
N LYS A 401 -5.37 -34.69 3.27
CA LYS A 401 -6.48 -35.17 4.12
C LYS A 401 -7.85 -35.16 3.44
N ALA A 402 -7.92 -34.77 2.16
CA ALA A 402 -9.16 -34.60 1.38
C ALA A 402 -10.12 -33.50 1.90
N ASP A 403 -9.67 -32.62 2.81
CA ASP A 403 -10.39 -31.40 3.19
C ASP A 403 -10.06 -30.29 2.18
N TYR A 404 -10.74 -30.32 1.03
CA TYR A 404 -10.48 -29.42 -0.09
C TYR A 404 -10.92 -27.97 0.19
N ASP A 405 -11.98 -27.78 0.96
CA ASP A 405 -12.53 -26.46 1.29
C ASP A 405 -11.65 -25.76 2.34
N GLY A 406 -11.24 -26.51 3.36
CA GLY A 406 -10.24 -26.08 4.34
C GLY A 406 -8.90 -25.75 3.66
N ALA A 407 -8.41 -26.62 2.77
CA ALA A 407 -7.18 -26.38 2.01
C ALA A 407 -7.26 -25.10 1.17
N MET A 408 -8.39 -24.86 0.50
CA MET A 408 -8.56 -23.69 -0.36
C MET A 408 -8.52 -22.38 0.43
N ASN A 409 -9.18 -22.33 1.59
CA ASN A 409 -9.12 -21.18 2.48
C ASN A 409 -7.68 -20.86 2.93
N GLN A 410 -6.81 -21.87 3.09
CA GLN A 410 -5.39 -21.64 3.41
C GLN A 410 -4.59 -21.18 2.19
N TYR A 411 -4.83 -21.73 0.99
CA TYR A 411 -4.21 -21.23 -0.24
C TYR A 411 -4.59 -19.78 -0.55
N ILE A 412 -5.82 -19.36 -0.23
CA ILE A 412 -6.25 -17.96 -0.34
C ILE A 412 -5.46 -17.04 0.61
N ARG A 413 -5.15 -17.50 1.83
CA ARG A 413 -4.28 -16.74 2.76
C ARG A 413 -2.80 -16.73 2.35
N ALA A 414 -2.39 -17.67 1.49
CA ALA A 414 -1.02 -17.82 1.01
C ALA A 414 -0.74 -17.18 -0.36
N ILE A 415 -1.72 -16.48 -0.95
CA ILE A 415 -1.66 -15.94 -2.33
C ILE A 415 -0.36 -15.17 -2.57
N ASP A 416 0.18 -14.49 -1.56
CA ASP A 416 1.31 -13.61 -1.77
C ASP A 416 2.62 -14.33 -2.14
N ALA A 417 2.83 -15.56 -1.67
CA ALA A 417 4.05 -16.34 -1.90
C ALA A 417 3.84 -17.64 -2.72
N THR A 418 2.60 -18.00 -3.07
CA THR A 418 2.30 -19.22 -3.84
C THR A 418 2.19 -18.94 -5.34
N GLU A 419 2.84 -19.75 -6.18
CA GLU A 419 2.58 -19.76 -7.62
C GLU A 419 1.14 -20.23 -7.92
N PRO A 420 0.26 -19.38 -8.51
CA PRO A 420 -1.13 -19.73 -8.76
C PRO A 420 -1.31 -20.99 -9.62
N SER A 421 -0.42 -21.18 -10.61
CA SER A 421 -0.41 -22.33 -11.51
C SER A 421 -0.38 -23.68 -10.79
N GLN A 422 0.32 -23.78 -9.65
CA GLN A 422 0.40 -25.01 -8.86
C GLN A 422 -0.94 -25.35 -8.21
N VAL A 423 -1.64 -24.34 -7.66
CA VAL A 423 -2.96 -24.50 -7.04
C VAL A 423 -3.99 -24.82 -8.12
N ILE A 424 -4.02 -24.08 -9.24
CA ILE A 424 -4.98 -24.29 -10.34
C ILE A 424 -4.89 -25.74 -10.87
N ARG A 425 -3.67 -26.26 -11.09
CA ARG A 425 -3.46 -27.67 -11.52
C ARG A 425 -4.05 -28.70 -10.56
N LYS A 426 -4.05 -28.45 -9.24
CA LYS A 426 -4.62 -29.35 -8.23
C LYS A 426 -6.16 -29.34 -8.22
N PHE A 427 -6.80 -28.26 -8.67
CA PHE A 427 -8.25 -28.07 -8.55
C PHE A 427 -9.00 -28.03 -9.90
N LEU A 428 -8.38 -28.48 -10.99
CA LEU A 428 -8.98 -28.47 -12.34
C LEU A 428 -10.08 -29.54 -12.55
N ASP A 429 -10.25 -30.46 -11.59
CA ASP A 429 -11.29 -31.49 -11.61
C ASP A 429 -12.70 -30.89 -11.68
N THR A 430 -13.56 -31.42 -12.57
CA THR A 430 -14.92 -30.92 -12.80
C THR A 430 -15.82 -30.91 -11.55
N GLN A 431 -15.53 -31.76 -10.56
CA GLN A 431 -16.26 -31.80 -9.29
C GLN A 431 -15.88 -30.65 -8.34
N ARG A 432 -14.73 -29.98 -8.54
CA ARG A 432 -14.16 -28.97 -7.63
C ARG A 432 -14.11 -27.55 -8.23
N ILE A 433 -14.81 -27.32 -9.34
CA ILE A 433 -14.84 -26.01 -10.04
C ILE A 433 -15.23 -24.87 -9.08
N HIS A 434 -16.15 -25.09 -8.12
CA HIS A 434 -16.53 -24.08 -7.14
C HIS A 434 -15.35 -23.57 -6.28
N ASN A 435 -14.45 -24.47 -5.86
CA ASN A 435 -13.28 -24.11 -5.07
C ASN A 435 -12.24 -23.39 -5.91
N LEU A 436 -12.10 -23.80 -7.18
CA LEU A 436 -11.26 -23.11 -8.15
C LEU A 436 -11.76 -21.69 -8.44
N ILE A 437 -13.08 -21.48 -8.54
CA ILE A 437 -13.68 -20.14 -8.71
C ILE A 437 -13.36 -19.27 -7.50
N LEU A 438 -13.58 -19.75 -6.27
CA LEU A 438 -13.26 -18.99 -5.04
C LEU A 438 -11.78 -18.56 -4.99
N TYR A 439 -10.87 -19.42 -5.46
CA TYR A 439 -9.45 -19.10 -5.56
C TYR A 439 -9.17 -18.01 -6.59
N LEU A 440 -9.73 -18.13 -7.80
CA LEU A 440 -9.52 -17.17 -8.88
C LEU A 440 -10.19 -15.82 -8.61
N GLU A 441 -11.37 -15.80 -7.99
CA GLU A 441 -12.02 -14.58 -7.47
C GLU A 441 -11.07 -13.85 -6.50
N LYS A 442 -10.51 -14.57 -5.51
CA LYS A 442 -9.58 -13.97 -4.53
C LYS A 442 -8.25 -13.56 -5.14
N LEU A 443 -7.69 -14.36 -6.05
CA LEU A 443 -6.48 -14.02 -6.80
C LEU A 443 -6.67 -12.74 -7.63
N HIS A 444 -7.83 -12.63 -8.29
CA HIS A 444 -8.22 -11.44 -9.02
C HIS A 444 -8.38 -10.23 -8.10
N HIS A 445 -9.03 -10.35 -6.94
CA HIS A 445 -9.14 -9.26 -5.96
C HIS A 445 -7.78 -8.77 -5.43
N HIS A 446 -6.79 -9.67 -5.26
CA HIS A 446 -5.42 -9.32 -4.85
C HIS A 446 -4.56 -8.72 -5.98
N GLY A 447 -5.06 -8.61 -7.22
CA GLY A 447 -4.32 -8.00 -8.34
C GLY A 447 -3.14 -8.83 -8.85
N LYS A 448 -3.06 -10.12 -8.47
CA LYS A 448 -2.00 -11.07 -8.90
C LYS A 448 -2.43 -11.99 -10.04
N ALA A 449 -3.62 -11.76 -10.62
CA ALA A 449 -4.14 -12.56 -11.72
C ALA A 449 -3.46 -12.19 -13.05
N THR A 450 -2.92 -13.19 -13.74
CA THR A 450 -2.53 -13.07 -15.15
C THR A 450 -3.76 -13.15 -16.06
N SER A 451 -3.58 -12.78 -17.34
CA SER A 451 -4.58 -12.94 -18.41
C SER A 451 -5.14 -14.36 -18.50
N ASP A 452 -4.30 -15.37 -18.35
CA ASP A 452 -4.70 -16.78 -18.44
C ASP A 452 -5.58 -17.22 -17.26
N HIS A 453 -5.51 -16.51 -16.14
CA HIS A 453 -6.25 -16.85 -14.92
C HIS A 453 -7.58 -16.11 -14.83
N THR A 454 -7.70 -14.95 -15.48
CA THR A 454 -8.99 -14.27 -15.69
C THR A 454 -9.82 -14.95 -16.79
N THR A 455 -9.20 -15.45 -17.87
CA THR A 455 -9.91 -16.26 -18.89
C THR A 455 -10.35 -17.62 -18.37
N LEU A 456 -9.53 -18.30 -17.56
CA LEU A 456 -9.93 -19.57 -16.94
C LEU A 456 -11.09 -19.40 -15.94
N LEU A 457 -11.14 -18.27 -15.22
CA LEU A 457 -12.29 -17.90 -14.39
C LEU A 457 -13.56 -17.68 -15.24
N LEU A 458 -13.44 -16.96 -16.36
CA LEU A 458 -14.53 -16.76 -17.31
C LEU A 458 -15.05 -18.09 -17.88
N ASN A 459 -14.15 -19.02 -18.24
CA ASN A 459 -14.51 -20.37 -18.70
C ASN A 459 -15.24 -21.18 -17.62
N CYS A 460 -14.87 -21.00 -16.35
CA CYS A 460 -15.56 -21.62 -15.23
C CYS A 460 -16.99 -21.03 -15.05
N TYR A 461 -17.17 -19.71 -15.15
CA TYR A 461 -18.49 -19.08 -15.09
C TYR A 461 -19.40 -19.50 -16.26
N ALA A 462 -18.88 -19.48 -17.49
CA ALA A 462 -19.62 -19.90 -18.68
C ALA A 462 -20.10 -21.36 -18.56
N LYS A 463 -19.26 -22.26 -18.03
CA LYS A 463 -19.61 -23.68 -17.77
C LYS A 463 -20.68 -23.87 -16.69
N LEU A 464 -20.66 -23.06 -15.63
CA LEU A 464 -21.68 -23.14 -14.57
C LEU A 464 -22.99 -22.40 -14.90
N LYS A 465 -23.02 -21.62 -15.99
CA LYS A 465 -24.14 -20.74 -16.37
C LYS A 465 -24.56 -19.75 -15.27
N ASP A 466 -23.60 -19.29 -14.46
CA ASP A 466 -23.84 -18.28 -13.44
C ASP A 466 -23.82 -16.88 -14.07
N ILE A 467 -24.97 -16.47 -14.61
CA ILE A 467 -25.13 -15.22 -15.36
C ILE A 467 -24.87 -14.00 -14.46
N LYS A 468 -25.31 -14.05 -13.19
CA LYS A 468 -25.21 -12.92 -12.27
C LYS A 468 -23.78 -12.63 -11.85
N LYS A 469 -23.01 -13.66 -11.52
CA LYS A 469 -21.58 -13.48 -11.21
C LYS A 469 -20.76 -13.11 -12.43
N LEU A 470 -21.11 -13.64 -13.61
CA LEU A 470 -20.50 -13.22 -14.87
C LEU A 470 -20.75 -11.73 -15.13
N GLU A 471 -21.99 -11.27 -14.99
CA GLU A 471 -22.35 -9.85 -15.10
C GLU A 471 -21.66 -9.00 -14.05
N GLU A 472 -21.68 -9.37 -12.77
CA GLU A 472 -20.96 -8.65 -11.71
C GLU A 472 -19.45 -8.61 -11.96
N PHE A 473 -18.86 -9.64 -12.57
CA PHE A 473 -17.43 -9.69 -12.89
C PHE A 473 -17.07 -8.83 -14.11
N ILE A 474 -17.89 -8.82 -15.16
CA ILE A 474 -17.68 -7.98 -16.35
C ILE A 474 -18.04 -6.51 -16.04
N MET A 475 -19.08 -6.27 -15.23
CA MET A 475 -19.49 -4.97 -14.70
C MET A 475 -18.73 -4.54 -13.44
N ALA A 476 -17.81 -5.36 -12.91
CA ALA A 476 -16.87 -4.92 -11.89
C ALA A 476 -15.84 -3.99 -12.54
N PRO A 477 -15.52 -2.84 -11.91
CA PRO A 477 -14.53 -1.90 -12.45
C PRO A 477 -13.17 -2.00 -11.74
N GLY A 478 -12.15 -2.43 -12.47
CA GLY A 478 -10.75 -2.49 -12.04
C GLY A 478 -9.84 -2.97 -13.17
N ASP A 479 -8.52 -3.04 -12.93
CA ASP A 479 -7.56 -3.84 -13.74
C ASP A 479 -8.19 -5.20 -14.03
N LEU A 480 -8.46 -5.43 -15.31
CA LEU A 480 -8.83 -6.71 -15.87
C LEU A 480 -7.92 -6.94 -17.08
N LYS A 481 -6.69 -7.39 -16.79
CA LYS A 481 -5.86 -8.13 -17.75
C LYS A 481 -6.66 -9.35 -18.23
N PHE A 482 -7.43 -9.18 -19.29
CA PHE A 482 -8.07 -10.24 -20.06
C PHE A 482 -7.30 -10.45 -21.35
N ASP A 483 -7.24 -11.70 -21.81
CA ASP A 483 -7.16 -11.93 -23.24
C ASP A 483 -8.58 -11.76 -23.83
N LEU A 484 -8.79 -10.63 -24.50
CA LEU A 484 -10.10 -10.13 -24.92
C LEU A 484 -10.71 -11.00 -26.02
N ASP A 485 -9.90 -11.44 -26.98
CA ASP A 485 -10.33 -12.24 -28.13
C ASP A 485 -10.89 -13.59 -27.68
N THR A 486 -10.20 -14.25 -26.74
CA THR A 486 -10.69 -15.52 -26.18
C THR A 486 -11.92 -15.31 -25.31
N ALA A 487 -11.98 -14.25 -24.51
CA ALA A 487 -13.15 -13.91 -23.69
C ALA A 487 -14.41 -13.65 -24.52
N ILE A 488 -14.30 -12.86 -25.59
CA ILE A 488 -15.40 -12.53 -26.51
C ILE A 488 -15.84 -13.80 -27.25
N THR A 489 -14.90 -14.56 -27.80
CA THR A 489 -15.21 -15.83 -28.50
C THR A 489 -15.91 -16.84 -27.58
N MET A 490 -15.48 -16.93 -26.31
CA MET A 490 -16.12 -17.79 -25.29
C MET A 490 -17.56 -17.34 -24.99
N CYS A 491 -17.82 -16.04 -24.84
CA CYS A 491 -19.17 -15.53 -24.63
C CYS A 491 -20.07 -15.74 -25.85
N ARG A 492 -19.57 -15.57 -27.09
CA ARG A 492 -20.30 -15.89 -28.33
C ARG A 492 -20.67 -17.38 -28.42
N GLN A 493 -19.72 -18.29 -28.14
CA GLN A 493 -19.97 -19.74 -28.09
C GLN A 493 -20.95 -20.15 -26.98
N GLY A 494 -20.94 -19.41 -25.86
CA GLY A 494 -21.87 -19.59 -24.74
C GLY A 494 -23.27 -19.00 -24.95
N GLY A 495 -23.50 -18.23 -26.02
CA GLY A 495 -24.76 -17.53 -26.29
C GLY A 495 -25.00 -16.25 -25.47
N TYR A 496 -23.96 -15.73 -24.81
CA TYR A 496 -24.01 -14.53 -23.96
C TYR A 496 -23.69 -13.26 -24.78
N TYR A 497 -24.52 -12.97 -25.79
CA TYR A 497 -24.25 -11.91 -26.78
C TYR A 497 -24.26 -10.50 -26.17
N GLN A 498 -25.14 -10.22 -25.21
CA GLN A 498 -25.21 -8.92 -24.53
C GLN A 498 -23.97 -8.66 -23.66
N GLN A 499 -23.45 -9.70 -23.01
CA GLN A 499 -22.26 -9.63 -22.17
C GLN A 499 -20.98 -9.55 -23.03
N ALA A 500 -20.94 -10.24 -24.17
CA ALA A 500 -19.89 -10.08 -25.18
C ALA A 500 -19.88 -8.64 -25.75
N ALA A 501 -21.03 -8.12 -26.17
CA ALA A 501 -21.16 -6.75 -26.66
C ALA A 501 -20.79 -5.71 -25.58
N TYR A 502 -21.16 -5.95 -24.32
CA TYR A 502 -20.77 -5.08 -23.20
C TYR A 502 -19.25 -5.14 -22.92
N LEU A 503 -18.62 -6.32 -22.98
CA LEU A 503 -17.17 -6.47 -22.81
C LEU A 503 -16.40 -5.80 -23.95
N ALA A 504 -16.82 -6.03 -25.20
CA ALA A 504 -16.23 -5.39 -26.37
C ALA A 504 -16.44 -3.86 -26.34
N LYS A 505 -17.61 -3.37 -25.90
CA LYS A 505 -17.87 -1.94 -25.66
C LYS A 505 -17.00 -1.35 -24.55
N LYS A 506 -16.74 -2.13 -23.48
CA LYS A 506 -16.04 -1.72 -22.25
C LYS A 506 -14.54 -1.49 -22.45
N HIS A 507 -13.89 -2.24 -23.34
CA HIS A 507 -12.45 -2.15 -23.57
C HIS A 507 -12.10 -1.29 -24.80
N GLY A 508 -12.89 -1.34 -25.88
CA GLY A 508 -12.69 -0.52 -27.09
C GLY A 508 -12.99 -1.22 -28.43
N GLU A 509 -13.37 -2.49 -28.42
CA GLU A 509 -13.40 -3.39 -29.59
C GLU A 509 -14.66 -3.19 -30.48
N THR A 510 -14.89 -1.95 -30.89
CA THR A 510 -16.08 -1.45 -31.62
C THR A 510 -16.49 -2.28 -32.84
N GLU A 511 -15.56 -2.69 -33.70
CA GLU A 511 -15.85 -3.55 -34.86
C GLU A 511 -16.49 -4.88 -34.40
N LEU A 512 -15.93 -5.51 -33.36
CA LEU A 512 -16.48 -6.73 -32.77
C LEU A 512 -17.83 -6.47 -32.08
N VAL A 513 -18.05 -5.31 -31.45
CA VAL A 513 -19.38 -4.96 -30.89
C VAL A 513 -20.42 -4.94 -32.00
N VAL A 514 -20.13 -4.26 -33.11
CA VAL A 514 -21.07 -4.12 -34.23
C VAL A 514 -21.28 -5.48 -34.92
N ASP A 515 -20.23 -6.25 -35.15
CA ASP A 515 -20.33 -7.64 -35.64
C ASP A 515 -21.28 -8.48 -34.76
N ILE A 516 -21.12 -8.45 -33.43
CA ILE A 516 -21.98 -9.20 -32.48
C ILE A 516 -23.43 -8.68 -32.50
N LEU A 517 -23.64 -7.36 -32.54
CA LEU A 517 -25.00 -6.78 -32.52
C LEU A 517 -25.78 -7.00 -33.83
N ILE A 518 -25.08 -7.06 -34.97
CA ILE A 518 -25.70 -7.21 -36.30
C ILE A 518 -25.82 -8.69 -36.71
N GLU A 519 -24.75 -9.48 -36.57
CA GLU A 519 -24.73 -10.89 -37.00
C GLU A 519 -25.41 -11.82 -35.97
N ASP A 520 -25.09 -11.67 -34.68
CA ASP A 520 -25.52 -12.61 -33.63
C ASP A 520 -26.81 -12.16 -32.90
N SER A 521 -26.93 -10.89 -32.50
CA SER A 521 -28.10 -10.40 -31.73
C SER A 521 -29.24 -9.80 -32.57
N LYS A 522 -28.97 -9.40 -33.82
CA LYS A 522 -29.90 -8.70 -34.74
C LYS A 522 -30.54 -7.43 -34.18
N SER A 523 -29.86 -6.74 -33.26
CA SER A 523 -30.32 -5.49 -32.63
C SER A 523 -29.88 -4.27 -33.43
N TYR A 524 -30.44 -4.06 -34.63
CA TYR A 524 -29.96 -3.02 -35.55
C TYR A 524 -30.08 -1.58 -34.98
N GLY A 525 -31.12 -1.27 -34.21
CA GLY A 525 -31.28 0.04 -33.57
C GLY A 525 -30.23 0.31 -32.50
N GLU A 526 -29.94 -0.65 -31.62
CA GLU A 526 -28.86 -0.53 -30.63
C GLU A 526 -27.48 -0.49 -31.28
N ALA A 527 -27.30 -1.16 -32.44
CA ALA A 527 -26.08 -1.04 -33.24
C ALA A 527 -25.94 0.36 -33.87
N LEU A 528 -27.00 0.94 -34.44
CA LEU A 528 -27.00 2.34 -34.93
C LEU A 528 -26.69 3.32 -33.79
N ASP A 529 -27.43 3.23 -32.69
CA ASP A 529 -27.20 4.06 -31.51
C ASP A 529 -25.80 3.86 -30.91
N TYR A 530 -25.25 2.65 -30.98
CA TYR A 530 -23.87 2.41 -30.58
C TYR A 530 -22.87 3.07 -31.53
N ILE A 531 -23.10 2.99 -32.84
CA ILE A 531 -22.35 3.72 -33.86
C ILE A 531 -22.51 5.25 -33.66
N TRP A 532 -23.60 5.81 -33.10
CA TRP A 532 -23.64 7.23 -32.66
C TRP A 532 -22.52 7.54 -31.64
N HIS A 533 -22.31 6.63 -30.69
CA HIS A 533 -21.45 6.84 -29.53
C HIS A 533 -20.00 6.48 -29.84
N GLN A 534 -19.66 6.28 -31.12
CA GLN A 534 -18.30 6.04 -31.57
C GLN A 534 -17.77 7.23 -32.41
N ASP A 535 -16.45 7.43 -32.38
CA ASP A 535 -15.71 8.35 -33.24
C ASP A 535 -15.79 7.87 -34.70
N PRO A 536 -16.07 8.75 -35.68
CA PRO A 536 -16.08 8.42 -37.11
C PRO A 536 -14.87 7.61 -37.57
N THR A 537 -13.69 7.84 -36.97
CA THR A 537 -12.45 7.09 -37.23
C THR A 537 -12.57 5.57 -37.04
N ILE A 538 -13.47 5.10 -36.17
CA ILE A 538 -13.71 3.68 -35.86
C ILE A 538 -15.16 3.23 -36.13
N ALA A 539 -16.12 4.16 -36.18
CA ALA A 539 -17.46 3.92 -36.70
C ALA A 539 -17.44 3.62 -38.21
N TYR A 540 -16.55 4.26 -39.00
CA TYR A 540 -16.55 4.15 -40.46
C TYR A 540 -16.35 2.72 -41.02
N PRO A 541 -15.37 1.88 -40.59
CA PRO A 541 -15.24 0.51 -41.10
C PRO A 541 -16.49 -0.34 -40.79
N CYS A 542 -17.04 -0.17 -39.58
CA CYS A 542 -18.30 -0.78 -39.15
C CYS A 542 -19.46 -0.40 -40.06
N MET A 543 -19.59 0.90 -40.35
CA MET A 543 -20.62 1.44 -41.22
C MET A 543 -20.45 0.93 -42.65
N GLN A 544 -19.24 0.92 -43.21
CA GLN A 544 -19.01 0.44 -44.57
C GLN A 544 -19.31 -1.06 -44.72
N LYS A 545 -18.95 -1.89 -43.73
CA LYS A 545 -19.20 -3.34 -43.74
C LYS A 545 -20.70 -3.68 -43.67
N TYR A 546 -21.50 -2.90 -42.93
CA TYR A 546 -22.90 -3.24 -42.65
C TYR A 546 -23.95 -2.25 -43.15
N ALA A 547 -23.59 -1.13 -43.79
CA ALA A 547 -24.57 -0.12 -44.20
C ALA A 547 -25.68 -0.69 -45.09
N ARG A 548 -25.42 -1.68 -45.96
CA ARG A 548 -26.50 -2.39 -46.68
C ARG A 548 -27.57 -2.95 -45.73
N VAL A 549 -27.14 -3.67 -44.69
CA VAL A 549 -28.00 -4.30 -43.67
C VAL A 549 -28.69 -3.24 -42.80
N LEU A 550 -27.97 -2.17 -42.43
CA LEU A 550 -28.51 -1.09 -41.59
C LEU A 550 -29.55 -0.24 -42.35
N ILE A 551 -29.29 0.09 -43.62
CA ILE A 551 -30.17 0.88 -44.48
C ILE A 551 -31.42 0.08 -44.87
N GLU A 552 -31.28 -1.23 -45.16
CA GLU A 552 -32.42 -2.11 -45.46
C GLU A 552 -33.39 -2.22 -44.27
N HIS A 553 -32.88 -2.24 -43.03
CA HIS A 553 -33.68 -2.56 -41.85
C HIS A 553 -34.08 -1.34 -41.01
N CYS A 554 -33.38 -0.21 -41.10
CA CYS A 554 -33.60 1.00 -40.28
C CYS A 554 -33.37 2.31 -41.08
N PRO A 555 -33.98 2.50 -42.27
CA PRO A 555 -33.54 3.46 -43.28
C PRO A 555 -33.41 4.89 -42.76
N LYS A 556 -34.37 5.44 -42.03
CA LYS A 556 -34.31 6.86 -41.62
C LYS A 556 -33.29 7.17 -40.54
N ASP A 557 -32.91 6.20 -39.71
CA ASP A 557 -31.92 6.38 -38.63
C ASP A 557 -30.52 5.87 -39.02
N ALA A 558 -30.45 5.14 -40.14
CA ALA A 558 -29.24 4.83 -40.89
C ALA A 558 -28.99 5.79 -42.08
N THR A 559 -29.99 6.62 -42.43
CA THR A 559 -30.12 7.55 -43.59
C THR A 559 -31.10 8.65 -43.17
N LYS A 560 -30.92 9.37 -42.05
CA LYS A 560 -29.77 9.82 -41.23
C LYS A 560 -29.38 8.85 -40.08
N LEU A 561 -28.23 8.19 -39.79
CA LEU A 561 -26.83 8.14 -40.25
C LEU A 561 -26.68 8.50 -41.72
N PHE A 562 -25.59 9.04 -42.25
CA PHE A 562 -25.65 9.55 -43.63
C PHE A 562 -26.78 10.64 -43.89
N VAL A 563 -26.99 11.64 -43.00
CA VAL A 563 -27.49 13.05 -43.16
C VAL A 563 -27.08 14.03 -42.01
N ASP A 564 -27.22 13.72 -40.69
CA ASP A 564 -26.81 14.52 -39.47
C ASP A 564 -26.17 14.04 -37.99
N TYR A 565 -25.06 13.43 -37.37
CA TYR A 565 -23.64 12.75 -37.37
C TYR A 565 -22.17 13.30 -37.60
N TYR A 566 -21.62 14.35 -38.26
CA TYR A 566 -22.03 15.65 -38.83
C TYR A 566 -20.68 16.62 -38.80
N THR A 567 -20.30 17.66 -39.65
CA THR A 567 -18.90 18.23 -39.96
C THR A 567 -18.29 19.73 -39.79
N SER A 568 -18.89 20.96 -39.88
CA SER A 568 -18.30 22.33 -39.51
C SER A 568 -18.99 23.50 -38.62
N ASN A 569 -20.27 23.53 -38.14
CA ASN A 569 -20.83 24.13 -36.85
C ASN A 569 -22.05 23.41 -35.92
N TYR A 570 -22.19 22.41 -34.92
CA TYR A 570 -21.60 21.18 -34.10
C TYR A 570 -21.04 21.17 -32.60
N ARG A 571 -21.85 20.99 -31.56
CA ARG A 571 -21.55 20.58 -30.18
C ARG A 571 -21.67 19.12 -29.68
N PRO A 572 -20.66 18.44 -29.10
CA PRO A 572 -20.81 17.13 -28.41
C PRO A 572 -21.75 17.01 -27.18
N ARG A 573 -23.02 17.38 -27.31
CA ARG A 573 -24.14 16.98 -26.42
C ARG A 573 -24.30 15.46 -26.33
N ARG A 574 -24.79 14.98 -25.18
CA ARG A 574 -24.82 13.56 -24.76
C ARG A 574 -26.18 13.19 -24.15
N THR A 575 -26.30 11.97 -23.60
CA THR A 575 -27.48 11.51 -22.83
C THR A 575 -27.64 12.25 -21.49
N ALA A 576 -27.86 13.56 -21.52
CA ALA A 576 -27.79 14.47 -20.37
C ALA A 576 -29.02 14.44 -19.46
N VAL A 577 -29.51 13.25 -19.09
CA VAL A 577 -30.76 13.01 -18.35
C VAL A 577 -30.75 13.70 -16.97
N LEU A 578 -31.29 14.93 -16.94
CA LEU A 578 -31.47 15.79 -15.78
C LEU A 578 -32.14 15.06 -14.59
N PRO A 579 -31.75 15.35 -13.33
CA PRO A 579 -32.46 14.86 -12.15
C PRO A 579 -33.72 15.70 -11.88
N VAL A 580 -34.89 15.07 -11.86
CA VAL A 580 -36.14 15.73 -11.46
C VAL A 580 -36.21 15.85 -9.93
N GLY A 581 -36.18 17.08 -9.42
CA GLY A 581 -36.64 17.45 -8.09
C GLY A 581 -38.09 17.96 -8.13
N ALA A 582 -38.96 17.26 -7.42
CA ALA A 582 -40.41 17.47 -7.30
C ALA A 582 -40.88 18.87 -6.82
N SER A 583 -42.06 19.29 -7.32
CA SER A 583 -43.27 19.77 -6.60
C SER A 583 -44.29 20.21 -7.66
N GLY A 584 -45.59 19.91 -7.66
CA GLY A 584 -46.46 19.27 -6.71
C GLY A 584 -47.92 19.37 -7.17
N THR A 585 -48.70 18.39 -6.73
CA THR A 585 -50.14 18.44 -6.37
C THR A 585 -51.21 18.63 -7.46
N GLY A 586 -52.12 17.63 -7.54
CA GLY A 586 -53.43 17.87 -8.16
C GLY A 586 -54.40 16.73 -8.47
N THR A 587 -54.44 15.63 -7.71
CA THR A 587 -55.68 14.85 -7.38
C THR A 587 -56.82 14.76 -8.41
N SER A 588 -57.15 13.59 -9.00
CA SER A 588 -58.03 12.53 -8.44
C SER A 588 -58.93 12.01 -9.61
N THR A 589 -59.45 10.79 -9.75
CA THR A 589 -59.90 9.73 -8.83
C THR A 589 -59.97 8.35 -9.52
N SER A 590 -59.65 7.31 -8.75
CA SER A 590 -60.36 6.02 -8.61
C SER A 590 -60.28 4.87 -9.64
N THR A 591 -59.56 3.81 -9.19
CA THR A 591 -59.92 2.36 -9.16
C THR A 591 -59.95 1.54 -10.45
N GLY A 592 -59.25 0.39 -10.60
CA GLY A 592 -58.40 -0.36 -9.66
C GLY A 592 -57.92 -1.72 -10.20
N PHE A 593 -56.86 -2.25 -9.56
CA PHE A 593 -56.34 -3.65 -9.51
C PHE A 593 -55.75 -4.26 -10.80
N THR A 594 -54.49 -4.72 -10.89
CA THR A 594 -53.71 -5.53 -9.92
C THR A 594 -52.20 -5.22 -9.93
N ALA A 595 -51.59 -5.42 -8.77
CA ALA A 595 -50.25 -5.07 -8.33
C ALA A 595 -49.05 -5.72 -9.05
N GLY A 596 -47.99 -4.92 -9.25
CA GLY A 596 -46.82 -4.95 -8.36
C GLY A 596 -45.65 -5.89 -8.69
N ALA A 597 -44.59 -5.34 -9.29
CA ALA A 597 -43.16 -5.48 -8.89
C ALA A 597 -42.20 -5.09 -10.04
N ALA A 598 -42.08 -3.78 -10.35
CA ALA A 598 -41.06 -3.28 -11.30
C ALA A 598 -40.59 -1.84 -11.02
N SER A 599 -40.57 -1.40 -9.76
CA SER A 599 -40.20 -0.01 -9.37
C SER A 599 -39.06 0.02 -8.35
N ALA A 600 -37.94 -0.63 -8.69
CA ALA A 600 -36.72 -0.63 -7.87
C ALA A 600 -35.42 -0.36 -8.65
N VAL A 601 -35.48 -0.08 -9.96
CA VAL A 601 -34.29 0.04 -10.83
C VAL A 601 -34.06 1.47 -11.37
N GLN A 602 -34.97 2.43 -11.10
CA GLN A 602 -34.93 3.76 -11.73
C GLN A 602 -34.27 4.89 -10.90
N ASN A 603 -33.81 4.63 -9.67
CA ASN A 603 -33.21 5.64 -8.77
C ASN A 603 -31.73 5.34 -8.41
N LEU A 604 -31.05 4.48 -9.18
CA LEU A 604 -29.79 3.83 -8.76
C LEU A 604 -28.51 4.43 -9.34
N THR A 605 -28.59 5.08 -10.51
CA THR A 605 -27.42 5.35 -11.39
C THR A 605 -26.88 6.78 -11.32
N SER A 606 -27.42 7.64 -10.45
CA SER A 606 -27.03 9.05 -10.29
C SER A 606 -25.78 9.29 -9.42
N LEU A 607 -25.02 8.23 -9.10
CA LEU A 607 -23.84 8.25 -8.23
C LEU A 607 -22.71 7.33 -8.72
N LEU A 608 -21.53 7.50 -8.10
CA LEU A 608 -20.27 6.73 -8.24
C LEU A 608 -19.33 7.10 -9.41
N VAL A 609 -19.66 8.17 -10.15
CA VAL A 609 -18.81 9.38 -10.30
C VAL A 609 -17.30 9.20 -10.02
N LEU A 610 -16.44 9.33 -11.05
CA LEU A 610 -14.97 9.30 -10.95
C LEU A 610 -14.26 10.14 -12.05
N PRO A 611 -12.95 10.45 -11.91
CA PRO A 611 -12.22 11.42 -12.75
C PRO A 611 -11.33 10.83 -13.86
N SER A 612 -10.78 11.71 -14.71
CA SER A 612 -9.67 11.46 -15.67
C SER A 612 -8.54 12.50 -15.54
N TYR A 613 -7.44 12.35 -16.29
CA TYR A 613 -6.11 12.91 -15.94
C TYR A 613 -5.60 14.20 -16.61
N ILE A 614 -4.82 14.96 -15.83
CA ILE A 614 -3.97 16.11 -16.19
C ILE A 614 -2.50 15.74 -15.93
N SER A 615 -1.58 16.13 -16.81
CA SER A 615 -0.22 16.52 -16.42
C SER A 615 0.18 17.82 -17.15
N PRO A 616 0.95 18.74 -16.50
CA PRO A 616 0.26 19.92 -15.94
C PRO A 616 0.90 21.32 -16.13
N THR A 617 0.08 22.35 -15.86
CA THR A 617 0.39 23.67 -15.22
C THR A 617 1.55 24.56 -15.70
N SER A 618 1.27 25.88 -15.81
CA SER A 618 2.08 26.94 -15.17
C SER A 618 1.42 27.28 -13.81
N GLY A 619 1.92 28.12 -12.89
CA GLY A 619 2.85 29.26 -12.92
C GLY A 619 2.05 30.55 -13.16
N THR A 620 1.55 31.33 -12.19
CA THR A 620 1.85 31.54 -10.75
C THR A 620 0.64 32.30 -10.09
N PRO A 621 0.62 32.73 -8.79
CA PRO A 621 -0.58 32.55 -7.95
C PRO A 621 -1.41 33.78 -7.53
N GLY A 622 -2.68 33.54 -7.20
CA GLY A 622 -3.23 33.89 -5.87
C GLY A 622 -4.21 35.07 -5.76
N GLY A 623 -5.45 34.78 -5.33
CA GLY A 623 -6.25 35.76 -4.57
C GLY A 623 -7.78 35.64 -4.64
N ALA A 624 -8.37 35.11 -3.56
CA ALA A 624 -9.73 35.37 -3.03
C ALA A 624 -10.98 34.61 -3.55
N ARG A 625 -11.58 33.86 -2.60
CA ARG A 625 -12.96 33.34 -2.54
C ARG A 625 -14.02 34.49 -2.52
N PRO A 626 -15.34 34.19 -2.49
CA PRO A 626 -16.17 33.45 -3.45
C PRO A 626 -17.42 34.28 -3.88
N ASN A 627 -18.13 33.91 -4.95
CA ASN A 627 -19.60 34.02 -5.01
C ASN A 627 -20.22 33.33 -6.23
N GLU A 628 -20.94 32.25 -5.97
CA GLU A 628 -21.86 31.61 -6.92
C GLU A 628 -23.17 32.42 -7.01
N ALA A 629 -23.55 32.77 -8.24
CA ALA A 629 -24.94 32.97 -8.62
C ALA A 629 -25.15 32.33 -10.00
N ALA A 630 -25.83 31.18 -10.01
CA ALA A 630 -26.15 30.43 -11.21
C ALA A 630 -27.05 31.22 -12.19
N VAL A 631 -26.66 31.23 -13.47
CA VAL A 631 -27.56 31.43 -14.61
C VAL A 631 -27.42 30.21 -15.52
N LEU A 632 -28.55 29.55 -15.77
CA LEU A 632 -28.74 28.41 -16.66
C LEU A 632 -28.24 28.70 -18.09
N ALA A 633 -27.55 27.73 -18.71
CA ALA A 633 -27.20 27.76 -20.14
C ALA A 633 -27.56 26.43 -20.82
N GLU A 634 -28.24 26.57 -21.94
CA GLU A 634 -28.82 25.55 -22.83
C GLU A 634 -27.78 24.63 -23.49
N GLU A 635 -28.28 23.58 -24.13
CA GLU A 635 -27.59 22.44 -24.78
C GLU A 635 -26.53 22.78 -25.87
N ASP A 636 -25.99 24.01 -25.92
CA ASP A 636 -25.11 24.59 -26.94
C ASP A 636 -23.61 24.78 -26.60
N ASP A 637 -23.11 24.40 -25.40
CA ASP A 637 -21.67 24.41 -25.03
C ASP A 637 -21.00 23.02 -24.93
N TYR A 638 -19.74 22.93 -25.40
CA TYR A 638 -18.76 21.81 -25.46
C TYR A 638 -17.78 22.03 -26.64
N PRO A 639 -16.53 21.51 -26.61
CA PRO A 639 -15.61 21.55 -27.75
C PRO A 639 -15.89 20.44 -28.80
N LEU A 640 -15.77 20.77 -30.09
CA LEU A 640 -16.00 19.90 -31.27
C LEU A 640 -15.02 18.71 -31.48
N PRO A 641 -15.44 17.64 -32.21
CA PRO A 641 -14.56 16.61 -32.74
C PRO A 641 -14.15 16.95 -34.18
N LYS A 642 -12.88 17.30 -34.39
CA LYS A 642 -12.29 17.39 -35.73
C LYS A 642 -11.74 16.03 -36.15
N TYR A 643 -12.24 15.53 -37.27
CA TYR A 643 -11.81 14.30 -37.96
C TYR A 643 -12.00 14.52 -39.47
N ASN A 644 -11.52 13.58 -40.29
CA ASN A 644 -11.65 13.68 -41.75
C ASN A 644 -12.81 12.80 -42.29
N PRO A 645 -13.77 13.37 -43.05
CA PRO A 645 -15.05 12.73 -43.43
C PRO A 645 -15.05 11.86 -44.74
N PRO A 646 -14.29 10.73 -44.78
CA PRO A 646 -13.80 9.97 -45.96
C PRO A 646 -13.69 10.66 -47.33
N PRO A 647 -13.68 9.86 -48.42
CA PRO A 647 -14.45 10.13 -49.62
C PRO A 647 -15.84 9.45 -49.53
N PRO A 648 -16.96 10.19 -49.61
CA PRO A 648 -18.31 9.61 -49.58
C PRO A 648 -18.62 8.61 -50.71
N ARG A 649 -17.85 8.60 -51.81
CA ARG A 649 -17.99 7.63 -52.92
C ARG A 649 -17.75 6.17 -52.51
N SER A 650 -17.22 5.93 -51.30
CA SER A 650 -17.19 4.64 -50.62
C SER A 650 -18.60 4.13 -50.26
N ALA A 651 -19.40 4.98 -49.60
CA ALA A 651 -20.74 4.68 -49.10
C ALA A 651 -21.74 4.38 -50.22
N PHE A 652 -21.49 4.82 -51.46
CA PHE A 652 -22.42 4.62 -52.58
C PHE A 652 -22.74 3.13 -52.83
N SER A 653 -21.75 2.25 -52.60
CA SER A 653 -21.93 0.80 -52.71
C SER A 653 -22.93 0.20 -51.71
N SER A 654 -23.28 0.96 -50.67
CA SER A 654 -24.21 0.60 -49.61
C SER A 654 -25.66 1.02 -49.89
N PHE A 655 -25.85 2.03 -50.75
CA PHE A 655 -27.16 2.63 -51.06
C PHE A 655 -27.79 2.15 -52.39
N ILE A 656 -27.16 1.20 -53.10
CA ILE A 656 -27.52 0.80 -54.47
C ILE A 656 -29.01 0.49 -54.66
N ASP A 657 -29.67 -0.07 -53.63
CA ASP A 657 -31.08 -0.50 -53.68
C ASP A 657 -32.07 0.50 -53.04
N HIS A 658 -31.59 1.63 -52.49
CA HIS A 658 -32.41 2.59 -51.70
C HIS A 658 -32.34 4.04 -52.21
N PRO A 659 -32.75 4.36 -53.45
CA PRO A 659 -32.55 5.67 -54.05
C PRO A 659 -33.39 6.78 -53.40
N ASP A 660 -34.63 6.42 -53.05
CA ASP A 660 -35.73 7.36 -52.91
C ASP A 660 -35.52 8.28 -51.70
N GLU A 661 -34.90 7.74 -50.65
CA GLU A 661 -34.44 8.43 -49.43
C GLU A 661 -32.91 8.73 -49.48
N PHE A 662 -32.07 7.99 -50.23
CA PHE A 662 -30.61 8.24 -50.47
C PHE A 662 -30.31 9.59 -51.12
N ILE A 663 -31.26 10.13 -51.88
CA ILE A 663 -31.21 11.53 -52.35
C ILE A 663 -31.08 12.50 -51.16
N THR A 664 -31.67 12.20 -50.01
CA THR A 664 -31.57 13.01 -48.78
C THR A 664 -30.17 12.97 -48.18
N PHE A 665 -29.51 11.78 -48.16
CA PHE A 665 -28.11 11.65 -47.75
C PHE A 665 -27.22 12.61 -48.53
N LEU A 666 -27.21 12.46 -49.85
CA LEU A 666 -26.32 13.26 -50.70
C LEU A 666 -26.67 14.76 -50.68
N GLU A 667 -27.88 15.16 -50.25
CA GLU A 667 -28.37 16.54 -50.36
C GLU A 667 -27.91 17.54 -49.29
N ALA A 668 -27.35 17.09 -48.17
CA ALA A 668 -27.06 17.93 -47.01
C ALA A 668 -25.72 18.68 -47.08
N CYS A 669 -24.67 18.01 -47.54
CA CYS A 669 -23.26 18.38 -47.41
C CYS A 669 -22.80 19.61 -48.25
N LEU A 670 -23.69 20.51 -48.66
CA LEU A 670 -23.60 21.16 -49.98
C LEU A 670 -23.54 22.71 -50.03
N GLU A 671 -23.22 23.42 -48.93
CA GLU A 671 -23.46 24.88 -48.79
C GLU A 671 -22.26 25.86 -48.83
N GLU A 672 -21.67 26.33 -47.72
CA GLU A 672 -20.83 27.56 -47.63
C GLU A 672 -19.31 27.35 -47.49
N GLU A 673 -18.48 28.11 -48.21
CA GLU A 673 -17.05 28.38 -47.93
C GLU A 673 -16.05 27.19 -47.95
N LYS A 674 -16.13 26.24 -46.98
CA LYS A 674 -14.98 25.41 -46.55
C LYS A 674 -15.05 23.89 -46.84
N LEU A 675 -15.67 23.11 -45.96
CA LEU A 675 -15.49 21.67 -45.68
C LEU A 675 -15.61 20.74 -46.89
N ARG A 676 -16.49 21.04 -47.86
CA ARG A 676 -16.67 20.27 -49.12
C ARG A 676 -15.35 19.99 -49.89
N THR A 677 -14.31 20.79 -49.66
CA THR A 677 -12.89 20.62 -50.04
C THR A 677 -12.59 19.84 -51.33
N ALA A 678 -12.46 18.51 -51.25
CA ALA A 678 -11.79 17.69 -52.29
C ALA A 678 -12.62 16.52 -52.85
N HIS A 679 -13.75 16.14 -52.23
CA HIS A 679 -14.50 14.92 -52.58
C HIS A 679 -16.01 15.14 -52.77
N SER A 680 -16.48 16.39 -52.62
CA SER A 680 -17.89 16.76 -52.80
C SER A 680 -18.35 16.88 -54.26
N THR A 681 -17.40 16.93 -55.21
CA THR A 681 -17.63 16.72 -56.65
C THR A 681 -18.46 15.49 -56.94
N ASP A 682 -18.25 14.44 -56.15
CA ASP A 682 -18.84 13.12 -56.33
C ASP A 682 -20.23 13.04 -55.71
N LEU A 683 -20.48 13.79 -54.63
CA LEU A 683 -21.84 14.06 -54.13
C LEU A 683 -22.63 14.85 -55.19
N TYR A 684 -22.10 15.99 -55.64
CA TYR A 684 -22.75 16.86 -56.64
C TYR A 684 -23.07 16.11 -57.94
N THR A 685 -22.19 15.22 -58.42
CA THR A 685 -22.41 14.48 -59.68
C THR A 685 -23.25 13.20 -59.56
N THR A 686 -23.27 12.49 -58.42
CA THR A 686 -24.10 11.27 -58.26
C THR A 686 -25.48 11.53 -57.65
N LEU A 687 -25.65 12.58 -56.86
CA LEU A 687 -26.99 13.10 -56.53
C LEU A 687 -27.73 13.50 -57.81
N PHE A 688 -26.98 14.11 -58.73
CA PHE A 688 -27.40 14.44 -60.08
C PHE A 688 -27.57 13.23 -61.01
N GLU A 689 -27.19 12.01 -60.59
CA GLU A 689 -27.63 10.75 -61.21
C GLU A 689 -28.93 10.26 -60.57
N MET A 690 -29.01 10.23 -59.23
CA MET A 690 -30.17 9.71 -58.49
C MET A 690 -31.45 10.53 -58.71
N TYR A 691 -31.34 11.88 -58.73
CA TYR A 691 -32.45 12.76 -59.15
C TYR A 691 -33.04 12.31 -60.50
N LEU A 692 -32.17 11.95 -61.45
CA LEU A 692 -32.52 11.74 -62.85
C LEU A 692 -32.87 10.27 -63.18
N HIS A 693 -32.57 9.33 -62.28
CA HIS A 693 -33.28 8.05 -62.22
C HIS A 693 -34.71 8.28 -61.71
N LYS A 694 -34.83 8.91 -60.53
CA LYS A 694 -36.10 9.11 -59.83
C LYS A 694 -37.13 9.87 -60.68
N SER A 695 -36.67 10.90 -61.41
CA SER A 695 -37.47 11.73 -62.33
C SER A 695 -37.90 11.04 -63.63
N ASN A 696 -37.48 9.79 -63.88
CA ASN A 696 -37.82 9.02 -65.09
C ASN A 696 -38.56 7.72 -64.80
N GLU A 697 -38.45 7.14 -63.60
CA GLU A 697 -39.29 6.01 -63.15
C GLU A 697 -40.79 6.36 -63.11
N LYS A 698 -41.10 7.47 -62.42
CA LYS A 698 -42.38 7.71 -61.78
C LYS A 698 -43.23 8.62 -62.68
N LYS A 699 -44.15 8.00 -63.44
CA LYS A 699 -44.87 8.58 -64.60
C LYS A 699 -45.91 9.68 -64.31
N GLY A 700 -45.64 10.61 -63.40
CA GLY A 700 -46.42 11.85 -63.23
C GLY A 700 -45.57 13.07 -63.58
N SER A 701 -46.12 14.11 -64.21
CA SER A 701 -45.29 15.28 -64.59
C SER A 701 -44.63 15.90 -63.37
N LEU A 702 -45.40 16.10 -62.28
CA LEU A 702 -44.90 16.57 -60.99
C LEU A 702 -43.75 15.69 -60.48
N HIS A 703 -43.85 14.37 -60.57
CA HIS A 703 -42.81 13.44 -60.13
C HIS A 703 -41.55 13.43 -61.00
N LYS A 704 -41.54 14.21 -62.10
CA LYS A 704 -40.34 14.64 -62.82
C LYS A 704 -39.93 16.07 -62.42
N GLU A 705 -40.88 17.01 -62.47
CA GLU A 705 -40.70 18.44 -62.15
C GLU A 705 -40.12 18.67 -60.73
N GLU A 706 -40.57 17.91 -59.72
CA GLU A 706 -40.08 17.87 -58.34
C GLU A 706 -38.56 17.67 -58.28
N TRP A 707 -38.09 16.56 -58.87
CA TRP A 707 -36.72 16.07 -58.71
C TRP A 707 -35.77 16.71 -59.73
N GLU A 708 -36.28 17.24 -60.83
CA GLU A 708 -35.53 18.08 -61.77
C GLU A 708 -35.46 19.56 -61.37
N ALA A 709 -36.43 20.07 -60.60
CA ALA A 709 -36.26 21.31 -59.83
C ALA A 709 -35.22 21.13 -58.72
N LYS A 710 -35.19 19.99 -58.03
CA LYS A 710 -34.05 19.63 -57.15
C LYS A 710 -32.74 19.48 -57.93
N ALA A 711 -32.74 19.01 -59.18
CA ALA A 711 -31.54 18.99 -60.01
C ALA A 711 -31.08 20.41 -60.41
N LYS A 712 -31.96 21.42 -60.29
CA LYS A 712 -31.60 22.83 -60.40
C LYS A 712 -30.92 23.42 -59.15
N LYS A 713 -31.23 22.89 -57.95
CA LYS A 713 -30.70 23.31 -56.63
C LYS A 713 -29.19 23.61 -56.65
N LEU A 714 -28.43 22.77 -57.37
CA LEU A 714 -26.98 22.73 -57.33
C LEU A 714 -26.29 23.47 -58.49
N ILE A 715 -27.02 23.88 -59.53
CA ILE A 715 -26.42 24.22 -60.85
C ILE A 715 -26.81 25.61 -61.36
N GLU A 716 -27.58 26.38 -60.60
CA GLU A 716 -27.67 27.85 -60.73
C GLU A 716 -27.39 28.58 -59.39
N GLY A 717 -26.88 27.86 -58.39
CA GLY A 717 -26.33 28.42 -57.14
C GLY A 717 -25.02 29.18 -57.34
N GLU A 718 -24.34 29.55 -56.26
CA GLU A 718 -23.35 30.65 -56.29
C GLU A 718 -21.96 30.24 -56.79
N HIS A 719 -21.49 29.02 -56.52
CA HIS A 719 -20.45 28.34 -57.32
C HIS A 719 -20.57 26.82 -57.21
N VAL A 720 -20.12 26.08 -58.22
CA VAL A 720 -20.63 24.72 -58.50
C VAL A 720 -19.50 23.72 -58.86
N PRO A 721 -19.06 22.85 -57.92
CA PRO A 721 -18.05 21.85 -58.19
C PRO A 721 -18.65 20.60 -58.85
N MET A 722 -18.72 20.61 -60.18
CA MET A 722 -19.12 19.45 -60.99
C MET A 722 -18.05 19.10 -62.03
N GLU A 723 -17.71 17.82 -62.13
CA GLU A 723 -16.90 17.32 -63.26
C GLU A 723 -17.80 17.25 -64.51
N SER A 724 -17.38 17.96 -65.56
CA SER A 724 -18.23 18.22 -66.73
C SER A 724 -18.49 17.00 -67.59
N SER A 725 -17.58 16.02 -67.63
CA SER A 725 -17.71 14.79 -68.42
C SER A 725 -18.76 13.84 -67.82
N ASN A 726 -18.76 13.68 -66.50
CA ASN A 726 -19.80 12.97 -65.74
C ASN A 726 -21.18 13.60 -66.01
N VAL A 727 -21.29 14.92 -65.88
CA VAL A 727 -22.53 15.66 -66.19
C VAL A 727 -22.98 15.43 -67.63
N LEU A 728 -22.09 15.66 -68.60
CA LEU A 728 -22.33 15.56 -70.05
C LEU A 728 -22.88 14.18 -70.45
N LEU A 729 -22.41 13.12 -69.78
CA LEU A 729 -22.88 11.76 -69.97
C LEU A 729 -24.20 11.48 -69.24
N LEU A 730 -24.19 11.50 -67.90
CA LEU A 730 -25.26 10.98 -67.04
C LEU A 730 -26.59 11.72 -67.26
N SER A 731 -26.53 13.04 -67.43
CA SER A 731 -27.72 13.86 -67.66
C SER A 731 -28.19 13.92 -69.11
N HIS A 732 -27.40 13.47 -70.09
CA HIS A 732 -27.96 13.15 -71.42
C HIS A 732 -28.56 11.74 -71.48
N LEU A 733 -27.96 10.74 -70.81
CA LEU A 733 -28.51 9.37 -70.75
C LEU A 733 -29.93 9.34 -70.17
N SER A 734 -30.19 10.18 -69.17
CA SER A 734 -31.51 10.37 -68.54
C SER A 734 -32.41 11.41 -69.24
N ASN A 735 -32.00 11.93 -70.41
CA ASN A 735 -32.68 12.96 -71.21
C ASN A 735 -32.97 14.28 -70.46
N PHE A 736 -32.11 14.72 -69.54
CA PHE A 736 -32.34 15.93 -68.75
C PHE A 736 -31.99 17.21 -69.51
N GLN A 737 -33.05 17.99 -69.79
CA GLN A 737 -33.06 19.19 -70.63
C GLN A 737 -32.82 20.52 -69.88
N ASP A 738 -32.43 20.52 -68.59
CA ASP A 738 -32.01 21.76 -67.92
C ASP A 738 -30.77 21.67 -66.99
N GLY A 739 -30.00 20.58 -67.08
CA GLY A 739 -28.68 20.41 -66.43
C GLY A 739 -27.51 20.39 -67.43
N THR A 740 -27.57 19.50 -68.41
CA THR A 740 -26.52 19.13 -69.40
C THR A 740 -26.02 20.21 -70.39
N VAL A 741 -26.05 21.51 -70.03
CA VAL A 741 -25.42 22.60 -70.83
C VAL A 741 -24.84 23.75 -69.96
N LEU A 742 -24.55 23.50 -68.67
CA LEU A 742 -24.09 24.54 -67.72
C LEU A 742 -22.57 24.54 -67.43
N VAL A 743 -21.95 23.39 -67.15
CA VAL A 743 -20.64 23.31 -66.46
C VAL A 743 -19.47 24.05 -67.12
N LYS A 744 -19.27 23.96 -68.45
CA LYS A 744 -18.17 24.69 -69.14
C LYS A 744 -18.31 26.22 -69.08
N GLU A 745 -19.51 26.74 -68.80
CA GLU A 745 -19.76 28.16 -68.62
C GLU A 745 -19.83 28.55 -67.13
N GLN A 746 -19.29 27.71 -66.23
CA GLN A 746 -19.60 27.78 -64.81
C GLN A 746 -18.41 27.41 -63.92
N ALA A 747 -18.03 26.15 -63.84
CA ALA A 747 -17.36 25.57 -62.67
C ALA A 747 -15.84 25.86 -62.54
N GLY A 748 -15.30 26.86 -63.25
CA GLY A 748 -13.85 27.01 -63.48
C GLY A 748 -13.23 25.87 -64.34
N LEU A 749 -13.82 24.67 -64.31
CA LEU A 749 -13.60 23.55 -65.22
C LEU A 749 -14.26 23.82 -66.58
N LEU A 750 -13.81 24.87 -67.27
CA LEU A 750 -14.39 25.40 -68.51
C LEU A 750 -14.19 24.49 -69.75
N SER A 751 -14.04 23.17 -69.57
CA SER A 751 -13.55 22.19 -70.55
C SER A 751 -14.55 21.88 -71.67
N ASP A 752 -15.67 21.22 -71.36
CA ASP A 752 -16.69 20.74 -72.32
C ASP A 752 -18.12 20.83 -71.76
N ILE A 753 -19.10 21.05 -72.65
CA ILE A 753 -20.56 20.90 -72.39
C ILE A 753 -21.41 21.09 -73.67
N PHE A 754 -20.89 21.82 -74.67
CA PHE A 754 -21.75 22.67 -75.52
C PHE A 754 -22.58 21.92 -76.59
N ARG A 755 -22.51 20.59 -76.59
CA ARG A 755 -23.30 19.71 -77.48
C ARG A 755 -24.46 19.00 -76.79
N SER A 756 -24.51 18.89 -75.46
CA SER A 756 -25.28 17.82 -74.80
C SER A 756 -26.77 18.11 -74.64
N TYR A 757 -27.25 19.07 -73.83
CA TYR A 757 -28.69 19.38 -73.86
C TYR A 757 -29.13 20.13 -75.13
N THR A 758 -28.17 20.63 -75.92
CA THR A 758 -28.40 21.06 -77.31
C THR A 758 -28.68 19.87 -78.25
N SER A 759 -28.09 18.68 -78.07
CA SER A 759 -28.58 17.42 -78.70
C SER A 759 -29.80 16.82 -78.01
N ALA A 760 -30.07 17.20 -76.75
CA ALA A 760 -31.41 17.09 -76.15
C ALA A 760 -32.42 18.14 -76.66
N ARG A 761 -31.99 19.03 -77.59
CA ARG A 761 -32.78 20.04 -78.32
C ARG A 761 -33.40 21.15 -77.47
N ASP A 762 -32.64 21.69 -76.52
CA ASP A 762 -33.02 22.85 -75.69
C ASP A 762 -31.82 23.82 -75.53
N THR A 763 -32.03 25.02 -74.94
CA THR A 763 -30.98 26.07 -74.81
C THR A 763 -30.92 26.91 -73.51
N ARG A 764 -31.90 26.86 -72.59
CA ARG A 764 -32.08 27.89 -71.53
C ARG A 764 -30.85 28.24 -70.68
N GLY A 765 -30.09 27.23 -70.24
CA GLY A 765 -29.17 27.33 -69.11
C GLY A 765 -27.91 28.16 -69.40
N ALA A 766 -27.26 27.86 -70.53
CA ALA A 766 -26.05 28.58 -70.95
C ALA A 766 -26.27 30.09 -71.09
N LEU A 767 -27.50 30.55 -71.36
CA LEU A 767 -27.84 31.97 -71.44
C LEU A 767 -27.49 32.77 -70.16
N LYS A 768 -27.44 32.09 -69.00
CA LYS A 768 -27.15 32.67 -67.68
C LYS A 768 -25.69 32.49 -67.22
N ALA A 769 -24.99 31.48 -67.74
CA ALA A 769 -23.88 30.84 -67.04
C ALA A 769 -22.57 31.67 -66.99
N LEU A 770 -21.83 31.85 -68.09
CA LEU A 770 -20.53 32.58 -68.13
C LEU A 770 -20.69 34.12 -68.07
N ARG A 771 -21.62 34.55 -67.22
CA ARG A 771 -22.13 35.91 -67.00
C ARG A 771 -22.44 36.15 -65.51
N LYS A 772 -22.53 35.08 -64.69
CA LYS A 772 -22.55 35.09 -63.22
C LYS A 772 -21.16 34.83 -62.62
N TYR A 773 -20.39 33.96 -63.28
CA TYR A 773 -19.09 33.41 -62.88
C TYR A 773 -18.34 32.90 -64.13
N GLY A 774 -17.17 32.30 -63.96
CA GLY A 774 -16.45 31.56 -65.00
C GLY A 774 -14.95 31.37 -64.73
N PRO A 775 -14.15 32.45 -64.69
CA PRO A 775 -12.68 32.36 -64.64
C PRO A 775 -12.08 32.05 -63.26
N GLU A 776 -12.89 31.77 -62.23
CA GLU A 776 -12.44 31.66 -60.84
C GLU A 776 -11.75 30.31 -60.55
N GLU A 777 -10.48 30.18 -60.97
CA GLU A 777 -9.40 29.36 -60.37
C GLU A 777 -9.73 27.89 -59.94
N PRO A 778 -10.71 27.22 -60.54
CA PRO A 778 -11.50 26.20 -59.85
C PRO A 778 -11.69 26.39 -58.33
N GLN A 779 -12.21 27.56 -57.95
CA GLN A 779 -12.36 28.12 -56.61
C GLN A 779 -13.70 28.90 -56.57
N LEU A 780 -14.87 28.32 -56.25
CA LEU A 780 -15.22 27.04 -55.61
C LEU A 780 -14.94 26.92 -54.09
N TYR A 781 -13.69 26.71 -53.67
CA TYR A 781 -13.35 26.44 -52.26
C TYR A 781 -13.91 25.12 -51.66
N PRO A 782 -14.45 24.14 -52.43
CA PRO A 782 -15.37 23.14 -51.88
C PRO A 782 -16.75 23.72 -51.47
N ALA A 783 -16.78 24.50 -50.38
CA ALA A 783 -17.97 25.13 -49.77
C ALA A 783 -18.95 24.27 -48.93
N ALA A 784 -18.60 23.90 -47.68
CA ALA A 784 -19.59 23.62 -46.62
C ALA A 784 -19.13 24.13 -45.23
N LEU A 785 -20.04 24.58 -44.36
CA LEU A 785 -19.67 25.18 -43.07
C LEU A 785 -20.70 24.99 -41.95
N SER A 786 -22.01 24.99 -42.21
CA SER A 786 -23.06 25.12 -41.17
C SER A 786 -22.95 24.19 -39.92
N TYR A 787 -22.35 22.99 -40.06
CA TYR A 787 -22.65 21.77 -39.27
C TYR A 787 -21.54 21.02 -38.39
N LEU A 788 -21.05 21.21 -37.12
CA LEU A 788 -19.59 21.17 -36.60
C LEU A 788 -18.94 22.31 -35.60
N THR A 789 -19.48 22.82 -34.44
CA THR A 789 -19.81 24.17 -33.75
C THR A 789 -21.15 24.24 -32.84
N SER A 790 -22.36 24.68 -33.28
CA SER A 790 -23.75 24.60 -32.64
C SER A 790 -24.50 23.21 -32.76
N ASP A 791 -25.83 22.96 -32.72
CA ASP A 791 -26.41 21.57 -32.99
C ASP A 791 -26.73 20.60 -31.79
N PRO A 792 -27.99 20.32 -31.35
CA PRO A 792 -29.12 19.57 -32.00
C PRO A 792 -28.94 18.03 -32.24
N ARG A 793 -29.39 17.50 -33.41
CA ARG A 793 -29.70 16.07 -33.82
C ARG A 793 -28.73 15.41 -34.84
N VAL A 794 -29.17 14.72 -35.91
CA VAL A 794 -30.05 13.50 -36.00
C VAL A 794 -29.56 12.27 -36.91
N LEU A 795 -28.33 12.26 -37.51
CA LEU A 795 -27.49 11.18 -38.18
C LEU A 795 -26.56 11.41 -39.49
N GLU A 796 -25.35 12.07 -39.69
CA GLU A 796 -24.46 12.48 -40.90
C GLU A 796 -23.62 13.88 -41.09
N GLU A 797 -24.09 15.19 -41.12
CA GLU A 797 -23.36 16.56 -41.34
C GLU A 797 -23.05 17.88 -40.35
N ALA A 798 -22.93 18.34 -38.99
CA ALA A 798 -23.02 18.37 -37.40
C ALA A 798 -22.78 17.32 -36.18
N GLY A 799 -21.67 16.58 -36.07
CA GLY A 799 -21.25 15.50 -35.15
C GLY A 799 -22.14 14.57 -34.28
N PRO A 800 -21.50 13.74 -33.42
CA PRO A 800 -22.14 12.66 -32.65
C PRO A 800 -21.75 12.63 -31.14
N ASP A 801 -21.07 11.58 -30.63
CA ASP A 801 -20.27 11.57 -29.37
C ASP A 801 -19.29 10.37 -29.32
N GLU A 802 -18.30 10.35 -28.41
CA GLU A 802 -17.47 9.18 -28.10
C GLU A 802 -17.02 9.09 -26.61
N LEU A 803 -17.88 9.41 -25.63
CA LEU A 803 -17.47 9.49 -24.21
C LEU A 803 -16.70 8.25 -23.67
N ALA A 804 -16.93 7.05 -24.20
CA ALA A 804 -16.21 5.85 -23.77
C ALA A 804 -14.71 5.89 -24.15
N ALA A 805 -14.39 5.95 -25.45
CA ALA A 805 -13.02 5.93 -25.93
C ALA A 805 -12.31 7.30 -25.86
N ILE A 806 -13.04 8.42 -25.69
CA ILE A 806 -12.48 9.71 -25.25
C ILE A 806 -11.63 9.55 -23.99
N LEU A 807 -12.04 8.70 -23.04
CA LEU A 807 -11.30 8.46 -21.81
C LEU A 807 -10.03 7.61 -22.03
N ALA A 808 -10.11 6.61 -22.91
CA ALA A 808 -8.95 5.84 -23.36
C ALA A 808 -7.96 6.70 -24.18
N LYS A 809 -8.44 7.75 -24.85
CA LYS A 809 -7.61 8.78 -25.49
C LYS A 809 -6.98 9.70 -24.43
N ILE A 810 -7.73 10.22 -23.46
CA ILE A 810 -7.24 11.15 -22.43
C ILE A 810 -6.20 10.55 -21.50
N ASP A 811 -6.45 9.41 -20.86
CA ASP A 811 -5.72 9.03 -19.63
C ASP A 811 -4.33 8.42 -19.86
N ARG A 812 -3.97 8.21 -21.13
CA ARG A 812 -2.60 7.94 -21.58
C ARG A 812 -1.75 9.23 -21.61
N ASP A 813 -2.36 10.32 -22.09
CA ASP A 813 -1.68 11.53 -22.55
C ASP A 813 -1.81 12.70 -21.56
N GLY A 814 -2.77 12.64 -20.62
CA GLY A 814 -2.88 13.57 -19.49
C GLY A 814 -3.57 14.90 -19.83
N LEU A 815 -4.64 14.85 -20.64
CA LEU A 815 -5.19 16.01 -21.35
C LEU A 815 -6.35 16.78 -20.68
N MET A 816 -7.00 16.27 -19.62
CA MET A 816 -8.35 16.74 -19.24
C MET A 816 -8.65 16.68 -17.73
N ALA A 817 -9.50 17.59 -17.22
CA ALA A 817 -9.60 17.87 -15.79
C ALA A 817 -10.25 16.78 -14.89
N PRO A 818 -9.64 16.44 -13.74
CA PRO A 818 -10.23 15.55 -12.72
C PRO A 818 -11.56 16.03 -12.08
N LEU A 819 -12.04 17.24 -12.39
CA LEU A 819 -13.32 17.80 -11.91
C LEU A 819 -14.23 18.20 -13.09
N GLN A 820 -14.21 17.39 -14.15
CA GLN A 820 -15.01 17.57 -15.38
C GLN A 820 -15.61 16.22 -15.83
N VAL A 821 -14.81 15.15 -15.89
CA VAL A 821 -15.29 13.79 -16.20
C VAL A 821 -16.04 13.13 -15.04
N VAL A 822 -15.82 13.63 -13.82
CA VAL A 822 -16.67 13.42 -12.63
C VAL A 822 -18.16 13.69 -12.95
N GLN A 823 -18.43 14.67 -13.82
CA GLN A 823 -19.77 14.99 -14.28
C GLN A 823 -20.15 14.19 -15.54
N THR A 824 -19.33 14.18 -16.60
CA THR A 824 -19.73 13.61 -17.90
C THR A 824 -20.03 12.10 -17.84
N LEU A 825 -19.37 11.33 -16.96
CA LEU A 825 -19.67 9.91 -16.75
C LEU A 825 -21.05 9.64 -16.12
N VAL A 826 -21.73 10.67 -15.62
CA VAL A 826 -23.16 10.65 -15.26
C VAL A 826 -23.92 11.69 -16.11
N GLY A 827 -23.63 11.70 -17.42
CA GLY A 827 -24.31 12.50 -18.44
C GLY A 827 -24.01 14.01 -18.41
N GLN A 828 -23.11 14.47 -17.53
CA GLN A 828 -22.95 15.85 -17.04
C GLN A 828 -24.14 16.31 -16.17
N THR A 829 -25.35 15.98 -16.58
CA THR A 829 -26.45 15.60 -15.69
C THR A 829 -27.06 14.29 -16.15
N GLY A 830 -27.53 13.38 -15.30
CA GLY A 830 -27.49 13.37 -13.84
C GLY A 830 -28.15 12.11 -13.26
N GLY A 831 -29.04 11.47 -14.01
CA GLY A 831 -29.64 10.16 -13.67
C GLY A 831 -28.76 8.93 -14.00
N GLY A 832 -27.75 9.06 -14.87
CA GLY A 832 -26.91 7.95 -15.34
C GLY A 832 -26.02 8.34 -16.53
N GLY A 833 -25.35 7.36 -17.15
CA GLY A 833 -24.50 7.57 -18.32
C GLY A 833 -24.16 6.28 -19.08
N VAL A 834 -23.93 6.38 -20.40
CA VAL A 834 -23.78 5.25 -21.33
C VAL A 834 -22.45 4.48 -21.17
N ALA A 835 -21.39 5.16 -20.71
CA ALA A 835 -20.12 4.54 -20.34
C ALA A 835 -20.20 4.02 -18.88
N THR A 836 -20.89 2.89 -18.69
CA THR A 836 -21.42 2.50 -17.38
C THR A 836 -20.34 2.12 -16.35
N MET A 837 -20.74 2.06 -15.08
CA MET A 837 -19.86 2.05 -13.89
C MET A 837 -18.72 1.01 -13.91
N GLY A 838 -18.92 -0.12 -14.59
CA GLY A 838 -17.96 -1.21 -14.77
C GLY A 838 -16.76 -0.91 -15.68
N MET A 839 -16.80 0.16 -16.48
CA MET A 839 -15.76 0.50 -17.47
C MET A 839 -14.61 1.34 -16.88
N ILE A 840 -14.91 2.16 -15.86
CA ILE A 840 -14.18 3.40 -15.53
C ILE A 840 -12.79 3.19 -14.87
N LYS A 841 -12.36 1.94 -14.57
CA LYS A 841 -11.30 1.67 -13.57
C LYS A 841 -10.18 0.63 -13.88
N PRO A 842 -9.95 0.07 -15.09
CA PRO A 842 -8.71 -0.64 -15.47
C PRO A 842 -7.41 0.10 -15.11
N TYR A 843 -6.96 1.00 -15.99
CA TYR A 843 -7.06 2.44 -15.72
C TYR A 843 -6.74 2.80 -14.26
N LEU A 844 -7.74 3.22 -13.47
CA LEU A 844 -7.53 3.75 -12.11
C LEU A 844 -6.93 2.73 -11.12
N ARG A 845 -7.13 1.42 -11.29
CA ARG A 845 -6.60 0.40 -10.34
C ARG A 845 -5.08 0.32 -10.36
N GLU A 846 -4.44 0.40 -11.52
CA GLU A 846 -2.97 0.48 -11.62
C GLU A 846 -2.46 1.94 -11.66
N THR A 847 -3.26 2.93 -12.08
CA THR A 847 -2.92 4.37 -11.93
C THR A 847 -2.81 4.82 -10.46
N ILE A 848 -3.47 4.14 -9.52
CA ILE A 848 -3.22 4.33 -8.07
C ILE A 848 -1.77 3.94 -7.67
N THR A 849 -1.03 3.23 -8.52
CA THR A 849 0.43 3.05 -8.40
C THR A 849 1.23 4.11 -9.16
N ARG A 850 0.76 4.57 -10.34
CA ARG A 850 1.41 5.55 -11.25
C ARG A 850 1.95 6.76 -10.51
N GLU A 851 1.17 7.33 -9.60
CA GLU A 851 1.58 8.50 -8.81
C GLU A 851 2.33 8.15 -7.52
N ARG A 852 1.96 7.05 -6.83
CA ARG A 852 2.64 6.63 -5.60
C ARG A 852 4.13 6.33 -5.83
N LYS A 853 4.46 5.82 -7.02
CA LYS A 853 5.80 5.44 -7.52
C LYS A 853 6.83 6.58 -7.40
N GLU A 854 6.58 7.73 -8.03
CA GLU A 854 7.54 8.85 -8.05
C GLU A 854 7.49 9.74 -6.79
N ILE A 855 6.41 9.73 -5.99
CA ILE A 855 6.41 10.40 -4.67
C ILE A 855 7.53 9.86 -3.78
N VAL A 856 7.78 8.54 -3.80
CA VAL A 856 8.89 7.93 -3.03
C VAL A 856 10.26 8.40 -3.55
N GLN A 857 10.45 8.43 -4.88
CA GLN A 857 11.73 8.81 -5.49
C GLN A 857 12.13 10.26 -5.18
N ASN A 858 11.22 11.23 -5.35
CA ASN A 858 11.56 12.62 -5.10
C ASN A 858 11.68 12.94 -3.60
N ARG A 859 11.07 12.15 -2.70
CA ARG A 859 11.29 12.29 -1.24
C ARG A 859 12.64 11.78 -0.77
N HIS A 860 13.18 10.69 -1.36
CA HIS A 860 14.56 10.26 -1.11
C HIS A 860 15.57 11.36 -1.49
N ARG A 861 15.39 11.98 -2.66
CA ARG A 861 16.22 13.12 -3.15
C ARG A 861 16.22 14.33 -2.21
N ILE A 862 15.12 14.61 -1.49
CA ILE A 862 15.07 15.73 -0.53
C ILE A 862 15.91 15.42 0.72
N SER A 863 15.87 14.18 1.23
CA SER A 863 16.59 13.81 2.45
C SER A 863 18.12 13.93 2.29
N THR A 864 18.65 13.49 1.16
CA THR A 864 20.09 13.55 0.84
C THR A 864 20.58 14.98 0.72
N LEU A 865 19.86 15.85 0.00
CA LEU A 865 20.20 17.28 -0.11
C LEU A 865 20.10 18.01 1.24
N ARG A 866 19.20 17.60 2.14
CA ARG A 866 19.10 18.18 3.49
C ARG A 866 20.23 17.74 4.43
N THR A 867 20.73 16.52 4.33
CA THR A 867 21.89 16.10 5.14
C THR A 867 23.19 16.75 4.67
N ASP A 868 23.33 17.00 3.37
CA ASP A 868 24.53 17.61 2.81
C ASP A 868 24.59 19.12 3.11
N THR A 869 23.47 19.83 3.02
CA THR A 869 23.40 21.26 3.35
C THR A 869 23.69 21.56 4.82
N GLU A 870 23.22 20.71 5.75
CA GLU A 870 23.49 20.89 7.18
C GLU A 870 24.98 20.67 7.52
N LYS A 871 25.60 19.63 6.96
CA LYS A 871 27.05 19.39 7.12
C LYS A 871 27.86 20.58 6.62
N ARG A 872 27.56 21.10 5.43
CA ARG A 872 28.25 22.28 4.86
C ARG A 872 28.09 23.54 5.72
N ARG A 873 26.95 23.74 6.39
CA ARG A 873 26.76 24.86 7.35
C ARG A 873 27.64 24.70 8.59
N SER A 874 27.64 23.51 9.20
CA SER A 874 28.50 23.26 10.36
C SER A 874 30.00 23.41 10.04
N GLU A 875 30.42 23.01 8.83
CA GLU A 875 31.79 23.23 8.35
C GLU A 875 32.13 24.73 8.21
N LEU A 876 31.20 25.58 7.75
CA LEU A 876 31.40 27.03 7.67
C LEU A 876 31.49 27.68 9.05
N GLU A 877 30.61 27.30 9.99
CA GLU A 877 30.64 27.80 11.37
C GLU A 877 31.93 27.38 12.09
N ASP A 878 32.36 26.12 11.93
CA ASP A 878 33.61 25.63 12.52
C ASP A 878 34.84 26.33 11.92
N LEU A 879 34.87 26.60 10.60
CA LEU A 879 35.98 27.34 9.97
C LEU A 879 36.06 28.80 10.41
N GLY A 880 34.92 29.45 10.70
CA GLY A 880 34.88 30.83 11.19
C GLY A 880 35.10 30.99 12.70
N SER A 881 34.84 29.94 13.51
CA SER A 881 34.82 30.04 14.97
C SER A 881 35.83 29.15 15.72
N LYS A 882 36.40 28.12 15.08
CA LYS A 882 37.33 27.17 15.72
C LYS A 882 38.66 27.05 14.96
N PRO A 883 39.82 27.06 15.66
CA PRO A 883 41.12 26.91 15.01
C PRO A 883 41.34 25.48 14.48
N ALA A 884 41.74 25.35 13.21
CA ALA A 884 41.94 24.07 12.54
C ALA A 884 43.30 23.42 12.86
N VAL A 885 43.29 22.14 13.25
CA VAL A 885 44.51 21.38 13.57
C VAL A 885 44.91 20.46 12.39
N PHE A 886 46.15 20.58 11.93
CA PHE A 886 46.70 19.78 10.83
C PHE A 886 47.56 18.63 11.36
N GLN A 887 47.12 17.38 11.13
CA GLN A 887 47.82 16.16 11.60
C GLN A 887 48.43 15.32 10.45
N ALA A 888 48.45 15.84 9.22
CA ALA A 888 48.99 15.11 8.08
C ALA A 888 50.53 15.01 8.15
N THR A 889 51.07 13.79 8.13
CA THR A 889 52.51 13.49 8.25
C THR A 889 53.18 13.14 6.91
N ARG A 890 52.44 13.13 5.81
CA ARG A 890 52.92 12.86 4.45
C ARG A 890 52.42 13.90 3.45
N CYS A 891 53.29 14.32 2.54
CA CYS A 891 52.95 15.29 1.50
C CYS A 891 51.92 14.70 0.53
N SER A 892 50.92 15.51 0.19
CA SER A 892 49.80 15.09 -0.65
C SER A 892 50.16 14.84 -2.13
N ASP A 893 51.30 15.35 -2.60
CA ASP A 893 51.76 15.28 -4.00
C ASP A 893 52.84 14.20 -4.20
N CYS A 894 53.90 14.21 -3.38
CA CYS A 894 55.00 13.23 -3.50
C CYS A 894 54.87 12.00 -2.57
N SER A 895 53.88 11.96 -1.67
CA SER A 895 53.62 10.90 -0.67
C SER A 895 54.72 10.63 0.39
N GLN A 896 55.86 11.32 0.31
CA GLN A 896 56.95 11.23 1.29
C GLN A 896 56.59 11.94 2.60
N GLY A 897 57.37 11.67 3.66
CA GLY A 897 57.25 12.37 4.95
C GLY A 897 57.29 13.89 4.78
N LEU A 898 56.47 14.59 5.57
CA LEU A 898 56.39 16.05 5.54
C LEU A 898 57.58 16.66 6.28
N ASP A 899 58.47 17.30 5.51
CA ASP A 899 59.60 18.07 6.02
C ASP A 899 59.25 19.57 6.00
N LEU A 900 59.82 20.36 6.91
CA LEU A 900 59.67 21.81 6.89
C LEU A 900 60.58 22.46 5.82
N PRO A 901 60.15 23.52 5.12
CA PRO A 901 58.86 24.21 5.26
C PRO A 901 57.68 23.50 4.56
N ALA A 902 56.55 23.45 5.27
CA ALA A 902 55.30 22.83 4.83
C ALA A 902 54.16 23.87 4.76
N VAL A 903 53.39 23.84 3.68
CA VAL A 903 52.20 24.68 3.50
C VAL A 903 50.95 23.83 3.75
N HIS A 904 50.06 24.36 4.58
CA HIS A 904 48.82 23.72 4.98
C HIS A 904 47.64 24.56 4.49
N PHE A 905 46.81 23.99 3.61
CA PHE A 905 45.58 24.62 3.18
C PHE A 905 44.44 24.27 4.15
N MET A 906 43.48 25.17 4.36
CA MET A 906 42.33 24.95 5.25
C MET A 906 41.46 23.73 4.86
N CYS A 907 41.61 23.19 3.64
CA CYS A 907 41.10 21.89 3.23
C CYS A 907 41.81 20.66 3.87
N LYS A 908 42.72 20.88 4.83
CA LYS A 908 43.55 19.87 5.53
C LYS A 908 44.57 19.13 4.66
N HIS A 909 44.79 19.57 3.42
CA HIS A 909 45.89 19.09 2.58
C HIS A 909 47.19 19.83 2.87
N SER A 910 48.25 19.05 3.04
CA SER A 910 49.60 19.53 3.37
C SER A 910 50.58 19.18 2.25
N PHE A 911 51.41 20.14 1.87
CA PHE A 911 52.41 20.01 0.82
C PHE A 911 53.77 20.55 1.29
N HIS A 912 54.87 20.01 0.77
CA HIS A 912 56.16 20.71 0.88
C HIS A 912 56.08 22.02 0.09
N GLN A 913 56.70 23.10 0.57
CA GLN A 913 56.78 24.36 -0.18
C GLN A 913 57.39 24.17 -1.58
N ARG A 914 58.30 23.20 -1.73
CA ARG A 914 58.94 22.83 -3.01
C ARG A 914 58.04 22.03 -3.97
N CYS A 915 57.02 21.33 -3.46
CA CYS A 915 56.02 20.63 -4.27
C CYS A 915 54.97 21.59 -4.82
N LEU A 916 54.76 22.74 -4.18
CA LEU A 916 53.93 23.83 -4.71
C LEU A 916 54.71 24.65 -5.76
N ARG A 917 54.98 24.05 -6.92
CA ARG A 917 55.60 24.77 -8.04
C ARG A 917 54.56 25.56 -8.82
N GLY A 918 54.57 26.88 -8.66
CA GLY A 918 53.89 27.81 -9.56
C GLY A 918 52.84 28.69 -8.90
N GLY A 919 53.29 29.64 -8.08
CA GLY A 919 52.53 30.82 -7.69
C GLY A 919 53.50 31.94 -7.36
N GLY A 920 53.67 32.88 -8.29
CA GLY A 920 54.20 34.20 -7.96
C GLY A 920 53.28 34.87 -6.95
N GLU A 921 53.79 35.80 -6.14
CA GLU A 921 53.04 36.42 -5.03
C GLU A 921 51.92 37.39 -5.52
N ASP A 922 51.65 37.33 -6.83
CA ASP A 922 50.60 37.97 -7.62
C ASP A 922 49.27 37.17 -7.64
N ASP A 923 49.30 35.83 -7.59
CA ASP A 923 48.15 34.92 -7.79
C ASP A 923 47.79 34.15 -6.50
N GLU A 924 46.50 34.13 -6.12
CA GLU A 924 45.99 33.38 -4.96
C GLU A 924 46.32 31.88 -5.07
N ILE A 925 47.33 31.42 -4.32
CA ILE A 925 47.78 30.03 -4.34
C ILE A 925 46.69 29.13 -3.76
N GLU A 926 46.01 28.36 -4.62
CA GLU A 926 45.00 27.36 -4.23
C GLU A 926 45.62 25.96 -4.06
N CYS A 927 44.97 25.11 -3.25
CA CYS A 927 45.36 23.70 -3.10
C CYS A 927 45.25 22.95 -4.44
N PRO A 928 46.34 22.40 -5.03
CA PRO A 928 46.28 21.77 -6.35
C PRO A 928 45.31 20.60 -6.47
N LYS A 929 45.01 19.91 -5.35
CA LYS A 929 44.00 18.84 -5.29
C LYS A 929 42.55 19.35 -5.33
N CYS A 930 42.27 20.49 -4.70
CA CYS A 930 40.92 21.06 -4.64
C CYS A 930 40.67 22.12 -5.73
N ALA A 931 41.71 22.64 -6.39
CA ALA A 931 41.59 23.67 -7.42
C ALA A 931 40.66 23.23 -8.58
N GLY A 932 40.75 21.97 -9.01
CA GLY A 932 39.84 21.43 -10.04
C GLY A 932 38.37 21.48 -9.62
N GLU A 933 38.05 21.04 -8.40
CA GLU A 933 36.69 21.06 -7.86
C GLU A 933 36.18 22.51 -7.69
N ASN A 934 37.03 23.41 -7.18
CA ASN A 934 36.72 24.84 -7.04
C ASN A 934 36.42 25.50 -8.40
N GLN A 935 37.20 25.19 -9.44
CA GLN A 935 36.98 25.68 -10.80
C GLN A 935 35.65 25.17 -11.39
N VAL A 936 35.27 23.91 -11.13
CA VAL A 936 33.95 23.39 -11.55
C VAL A 936 32.82 24.17 -10.89
N ILE A 937 32.93 24.47 -9.59
CA ILE A 937 31.93 25.28 -8.86
C ILE A 937 31.88 26.72 -9.39
N ARG A 938 33.03 27.36 -9.64
CA ARG A 938 33.08 28.72 -10.24
C ARG A 938 32.43 28.75 -11.62
N LYS A 939 32.78 27.82 -12.52
CA LYS A 939 32.16 27.69 -13.86
C LYS A 939 30.67 27.39 -13.79
N MET A 940 30.21 26.58 -12.83
CA MET A 940 28.79 26.33 -12.63
C MET A 940 28.03 27.59 -12.21
N ARG A 941 28.59 28.39 -11.29
CA ARG A 941 28.02 29.70 -10.89
C ARG A 941 28.01 30.71 -12.04
N GLU A 942 29.08 30.78 -12.83
CA GLU A 942 29.16 31.64 -14.01
C GLU A 942 28.11 31.25 -15.05
N GLY A 943 28.00 29.97 -15.41
CA GLY A 943 26.95 29.47 -16.31
C GLY A 943 25.52 29.64 -15.78
N GLN A 944 25.30 29.66 -14.46
CA GLN A 944 24.02 30.03 -13.85
C GLN A 944 23.71 31.53 -14.02
N ARG A 945 24.70 32.41 -13.82
CA ARG A 945 24.57 33.86 -14.06
C ARG A 945 24.34 34.20 -15.53
N GLU A 946 25.05 33.54 -16.45
CA GLU A 946 24.81 33.71 -17.90
C GLU A 946 23.41 33.29 -18.32
N ARG A 947 22.88 32.19 -17.74
CA ARG A 947 21.51 31.73 -17.98
C ARG A 947 20.46 32.68 -17.41
N ALA A 948 20.75 33.39 -16.32
CA ALA A 948 19.87 34.43 -15.77
C ALA A 948 19.70 35.63 -16.72
N GLY A 949 20.72 35.97 -17.51
CA GLY A 949 20.62 37.02 -18.52
C GLY A 949 19.83 36.64 -19.79
N ARG A 950 19.61 35.33 -20.05
CA ARG A 950 19.07 34.83 -21.32
C ARG A 950 17.63 34.33 -21.19
N HIS A 951 16.70 35.26 -21.03
CA HIS A 951 15.26 34.97 -20.94
C HIS A 951 14.66 34.23 -22.14
N GLU A 952 15.27 34.30 -23.32
CA GLU A 952 14.77 33.61 -24.53
C GLU A 952 14.96 32.08 -24.46
N ILE A 953 16.03 31.59 -23.85
CA ILE A 953 16.26 30.15 -23.67
C ILE A 953 15.25 29.59 -22.68
N PHE A 954 14.97 30.33 -21.60
CA PHE A 954 13.90 30.00 -20.67
C PHE A 954 12.54 29.94 -21.36
N LYS A 955 12.21 30.89 -22.24
CA LYS A 955 10.97 30.87 -23.04
C LYS A 955 10.91 29.66 -23.98
N ALA A 956 11.97 29.38 -24.72
CA ALA A 956 12.03 28.21 -25.61
C ALA A 956 11.89 26.88 -24.84
N ASP A 957 12.54 26.75 -23.69
CA ASP A 957 12.41 25.56 -22.83
C ASP A 957 11.02 25.47 -22.17
N LEU A 958 10.36 26.60 -21.92
CA LEU A 958 8.96 26.66 -21.46
C LEU A 958 7.98 26.27 -22.58
N GLU A 959 8.22 26.72 -23.81
CA GLU A 959 7.41 26.36 -24.99
C GLU A 959 7.54 24.87 -25.31
N ASN A 960 8.73 24.29 -25.11
CA ASN A 960 9.04 22.88 -25.42
C ASN A 960 8.77 21.89 -24.27
N SER A 961 8.48 22.32 -23.05
CA SER A 961 8.21 21.42 -21.91
C SER A 961 6.72 21.10 -21.76
N ALA A 962 6.38 19.83 -21.55
CA ALA A 962 4.99 19.41 -21.36
C ALA A 962 4.43 19.92 -20.02
N ASP A 963 5.10 19.56 -18.92
CA ASP A 963 4.94 20.19 -17.61
C ASP A 963 5.67 21.54 -17.62
N ARG A 964 4.93 22.63 -17.40
CA ARG A 964 5.45 24.02 -17.47
C ARG A 964 5.59 24.67 -16.08
N PHE A 965 5.58 23.85 -15.03
CA PHE A 965 5.83 24.23 -13.64
C PHE A 965 6.99 23.46 -13.04
N ALA A 966 7.18 22.19 -13.44
CA ALA A 966 8.39 21.44 -13.17
C ALA A 966 9.61 22.15 -13.76
N THR A 967 9.55 22.58 -15.03
CA THR A 967 10.61 23.42 -15.63
C THR A 967 10.80 24.72 -14.87
N ILE A 968 9.73 25.47 -14.54
CA ILE A 968 9.89 26.69 -13.72
C ILE A 968 10.53 26.38 -12.35
N SER A 969 10.14 25.30 -11.68
CA SER A 969 10.70 24.89 -10.39
C SER A 969 12.15 24.44 -10.49
N GLU A 970 12.54 23.81 -11.61
CA GLU A 970 13.91 23.41 -11.88
C GLU A 970 14.79 24.63 -12.15
N TRP A 971 14.30 25.60 -12.94
CA TRP A 971 14.98 26.87 -13.17
C TRP A 971 15.08 27.71 -11.88
N PHE A 972 14.05 27.70 -11.03
CA PHE A 972 14.09 28.31 -9.71
C PHE A 972 15.10 27.62 -8.77
N SER A 973 15.16 26.28 -8.76
CA SER A 973 16.15 25.52 -7.94
C SER A 973 17.60 25.77 -8.35
N ARG A 974 17.84 26.27 -9.56
CA ARG A 974 19.16 26.63 -10.10
C ARG A 974 19.56 28.08 -9.80
N GLY A 975 18.75 28.85 -9.06
CA GLY A 975 19.05 30.23 -8.65
C GLY A 975 19.00 31.26 -9.78
N VAL A 976 18.33 30.93 -10.89
CA VAL A 976 18.35 31.75 -12.12
C VAL A 976 17.41 32.96 -12.02
N MET A 977 16.47 32.95 -11.07
CA MET A 977 15.41 33.97 -10.91
C MET A 977 15.59 34.82 -9.63
N ASP A 978 16.74 34.74 -8.96
CA ASP A 978 17.04 35.60 -7.81
C ASP A 978 17.36 37.02 -8.29
N ALA A 979 16.59 38.00 -7.81
CA ALA A 979 16.76 39.40 -8.16
C ALA A 979 18.15 39.90 -7.71
N GLN A 980 18.94 40.42 -8.67
CA GLN A 980 20.29 40.99 -8.46
C GLN A 980 20.30 42.32 -7.65
N GLY A 981 19.53 42.42 -6.56
CA GLY A 981 19.30 43.66 -5.81
C GLY A 981 19.70 43.65 -4.33
N SER A 982 20.35 42.59 -3.83
CA SER A 982 20.64 42.45 -2.38
C SER A 982 22.02 41.84 -2.04
N GLU A 983 23.07 42.14 -2.83
CA GLU A 983 24.48 41.81 -2.50
C GLU A 983 25.41 43.04 -2.62
N GLN A 984 24.93 44.23 -2.27
CA GLN A 984 25.77 45.43 -2.03
C GLN A 984 25.68 45.98 -0.58
N ALA A 985 25.16 45.18 0.37
CA ALA A 985 25.09 45.56 1.78
C ALA A 985 25.30 44.37 2.73
N ALA A 986 26.56 43.92 2.81
CA ALA A 986 27.18 43.34 4.00
C ALA A 986 28.69 43.65 3.95
#